data_AF-A0A5M7B6R2-F1
#
_entry.id   AF-A0A5M7B6R2-F1
#
_cell.length_a   1.000
_cell.length_b   1.000
_cell.length_c   1.000
_cell.angle_alpha   90.00
_cell.angle_beta   90.00
_cell.angle_gamma   90.00
#
_symmetry.space_group_name_H-M   'P 1'
#
loop_
_entity.id
_entity.type
_entity.pdbx_description
1 polymer ?
#
loop_
_entity_poly.entity_id
_entity_poly.type
_entity_poly.pdbx_seq_one_letter_code
_entity_poly.pdbx_strand_id
1 'polypeptide(L)'
;MINFTQLKLFISKLEIRAFKKFFQLSVYVSLLKGVFLVLTLCLLSINNLAAQTKPTFNLSQGPTLLANGAGAEQVGAKYIYQNIEVSSDGVFIDAIVTIVNKVNTQEATANSFTVDSALGEDDRFEPTVNTGAGDGYVEWQIEFVLDGSVTDANDQGIRARLDNFSLEAIDVDGFEYLEVIVTDSYTIEGGASPTTELVVSQNGAWTRFQSDVDFAAGIDAANTEYVVRVDYTNISVVKFRNGSSNDSNDRQNSISFLGEVTFNTENTVDVNDPPVVINNLGNVIASNSTFSKNVLPGSSDPDGNLDVSTVRLWDPSNPANQGSFGTPLVISGIGTYTVDNTGNVIFLPQQDYIGDASILFSVEDDLGVSSNRSNLQITVVDECDAVASGNPDIDNDGISDSCDLDNDNDGILDLDECTGRSTVSFAYDEALSSAGTLVFTATVDGNQETITVSTATNPLYFYGSTGTTEASGVTITAGSSPVIEALDGDGGTNPGEFAVLESAITFTSTIAIDRIQLPTLDDYDRDNNATSPTDAIAFTIPGTWQVDSGDMASYDLTTGALITNNENGDAANNISVGGSSNQEFLTRGGVGSSLLRGTVGGETNGASATFIADSPFVEATLLFEDLAQNGARENIINTLTSLIIETSVLICPDTDGDGLSDNLDLDSDNDGCPDAIEGQGAFTAANLVNPGTDDSLDSPVGTNGVPTVSGSPQDTSAEVTTASQVIVDAAALVDQSVNVGSGTSFTITPVSADNTTTFTGPVSNRVPDYGSGTSSTSGINYEWHIGTPNPDGSTAIAASNTNYSGENTNTLSIVDVTGLDGTQYCLLITYDDNECISEVNCATLTLNQPPVADDETAVTDPGTLVNVNALDGDNDPDGLNSNLSITEIFDPSNPGVAIPLSEGVTETLADGTTVTLLANGTLDITPGTGVTSVDLDYTLADEDGLTDTGNILVTVNQPPVADDETAVTDPGTLVNVNALDGDNDPDGLNSNLSITEIFDPSNPGVAIPLSEGVTETLADGTTVTLLANGTLDITPGTGVTSVDLDYTLADEDGLTDTGNILVTVNQPPVADDETAVTDPGTLVNVNALDGDNDPDGLNSNLSITEIFDPSNPGVAIPLSEGVTETLADGTTVTLLPNGTLDITPGTGVTSVDLDYTLEDEDGLTDTGNILVTVNQPPVA
;
A
#
# COMPACT_ATOMS: atom_id res chain seq x y z
N MET A 1 -25.28 19.36 -14.62
CA MET A 1 -24.18 20.31 -14.92
C MET A 1 -23.28 19.71 -15.98
N ILE A 2 -22.75 20.59 -16.82
CA ILE A 2 -21.94 20.34 -18.03
C ILE A 2 -20.48 19.99 -17.67
N ASN A 3 -19.80 19.33 -18.62
CA ASN A 3 -18.34 19.13 -18.87
C ASN A 3 -17.60 18.03 -18.08
N PHE A 4 -17.16 16.91 -18.70
CA PHE A 4 -15.99 16.70 -19.61
C PHE A 4 -14.65 17.07 -18.93
N THR A 5 -13.63 16.21 -18.75
CA THR A 5 -13.19 14.99 -19.46
C THR A 5 -12.14 14.24 -18.60
N GLN A 6 -11.84 12.99 -19.00
CA GLN A 6 -10.65 12.16 -18.72
C GLN A 6 -10.71 11.34 -17.42
N LEU A 7 -10.41 10.04 -17.39
CA LEU A 7 -10.15 9.01 -18.39
C LEU A 7 -10.07 7.68 -17.61
N LYS A 8 -10.52 6.60 -18.23
CA LYS A 8 -10.37 5.18 -17.83
C LYS A 8 -11.26 4.66 -16.70
N LEU A 9 -12.00 3.62 -17.10
CA LEU A 9 -12.41 2.42 -16.37
C LEU A 9 -13.84 2.34 -15.78
N PHE A 10 -14.53 1.28 -16.26
CA PHE A 10 -15.69 0.56 -15.74
C PHE A 10 -17.11 1.13 -15.87
N ILE A 11 -17.83 0.69 -16.92
CA ILE A 11 -19.18 0.12 -16.77
C ILE A 11 -19.28 -1.16 -17.63
N SER A 12 -19.65 -2.26 -16.95
CA SER A 12 -20.12 -3.51 -17.55
C SER A 12 -21.65 -3.48 -17.69
N LYS A 13 -22.14 -4.18 -18.73
CA LYS A 13 -23.53 -4.60 -18.96
C LYS A 13 -24.54 -3.52 -19.39
N LEU A 14 -25.17 -3.86 -20.53
CA LEU A 14 -26.26 -3.22 -21.27
C LEU A 14 -25.88 -2.13 -22.29
N GLU A 15 -26.07 -2.51 -23.55
CA GLU A 15 -26.12 -1.71 -24.78
C GLU A 15 -24.79 -1.19 -25.36
N ILE A 16 -24.04 -2.09 -26.02
CA ILE A 16 -23.70 -2.08 -27.46
C ILE A 16 -22.74 -3.26 -27.68
N ARG A 17 -23.31 -4.47 -27.83
CA ARG A 17 -22.62 -5.65 -28.36
C ARG A 17 -22.69 -5.61 -29.89
N ALA A 18 -22.07 -4.63 -30.54
CA ALA A 18 -21.98 -4.58 -32.00
C ALA A 18 -21.00 -3.50 -32.53
N PHE A 19 -19.73 -3.47 -32.10
CA PHE A 19 -18.68 -2.74 -32.86
C PHE A 19 -17.25 -3.21 -32.52
N LYS A 20 -16.99 -4.51 -32.69
CA LYS A 20 -15.66 -5.09 -32.98
C LYS A 20 -15.87 -6.31 -33.89
N LYS A 21 -16.60 -6.05 -34.98
CA LYS A 21 -16.95 -6.97 -36.08
C LYS A 21 -17.27 -6.14 -37.35
N PHE A 22 -16.38 -5.20 -37.63
CA PHE A 22 -16.13 -4.56 -38.92
C PHE A 22 -14.62 -4.68 -39.09
N PHE A 23 -14.11 -5.90 -39.26
CA PHE A 23 -13.64 -6.33 -40.58
C PHE A 23 -13.79 -7.85 -40.78
N GLN A 24 -14.86 -8.45 -40.23
CA GLN A 24 -15.23 -9.85 -40.47
C GLN A 24 -16.75 -9.98 -40.63
N LEU A 25 -17.28 -9.20 -41.57
CA LEU A 25 -18.58 -9.42 -42.20
C LEU A 25 -18.40 -9.48 -43.72
N SER A 26 -17.70 -10.52 -44.18
CA SER A 26 -18.07 -11.21 -45.44
C SER A 26 -17.62 -12.67 -45.45
N VAL A 27 -17.46 -13.29 -44.26
CA VAL A 27 -17.06 -14.72 -44.11
C VAL A 27 -18.27 -15.67 -44.13
N TYR A 28 -19.50 -15.17 -44.30
CA TYR A 28 -20.69 -16.03 -44.51
C TYR A 28 -21.19 -16.12 -45.96
N VAL A 29 -20.47 -15.53 -46.93
CA VAL A 29 -20.65 -15.82 -48.38
C VAL A 29 -19.43 -16.54 -48.97
N SER A 30 -18.34 -16.66 -48.20
CA SER A 30 -17.09 -17.30 -48.62
C SER A 30 -16.90 -18.74 -48.14
N LEU A 31 -17.90 -19.36 -47.49
CA LEU A 31 -17.89 -20.79 -47.13
C LEU A 31 -18.80 -21.68 -47.99
N LEU A 32 -19.51 -21.13 -48.99
CA LEU A 32 -20.39 -21.93 -49.89
C LEU A 32 -20.06 -21.83 -51.40
N LYS A 33 -18.98 -21.16 -51.81
CA LYS A 33 -18.49 -21.18 -53.21
C LYS A 33 -17.10 -21.82 -53.38
N GLY A 34 -16.33 -21.95 -52.31
CA GLY A 34 -14.97 -22.53 -52.34
C GLY A 34 -14.92 -24.04 -52.59
N VAL A 35 -15.99 -24.78 -52.28
CA VAL A 35 -16.00 -26.26 -52.41
C VAL A 35 -16.69 -26.74 -53.69
N PHE A 36 -17.32 -25.85 -54.47
CA PHE A 36 -17.96 -26.22 -55.76
C PHE A 36 -17.21 -25.68 -57.01
N LEU A 37 -16.27 -24.72 -56.84
CA LEU A 37 -15.46 -24.21 -57.95
C LEU A 37 -14.26 -25.13 -58.29
N VAL A 38 -13.82 -25.96 -57.34
CA VAL A 38 -12.73 -26.93 -57.51
C VAL A 38 -13.14 -28.16 -58.34
N LEU A 39 -14.44 -28.37 -58.62
CA LEU A 39 -14.90 -29.58 -59.34
C LEU A 39 -15.54 -29.33 -60.72
N THR A 40 -15.50 -28.12 -61.28
CA THR A 40 -15.99 -27.85 -62.66
C THR A 40 -15.01 -27.07 -63.56
N LEU A 41 -13.84 -26.65 -63.05
CA LEU A 41 -12.77 -26.04 -63.85
C LEU A 41 -11.67 -27.04 -64.28
N CYS A 42 -11.88 -28.34 -64.07
CA CYS A 42 -10.96 -29.37 -64.53
C CYS A 42 -11.29 -29.94 -65.93
N LEU A 43 -12.33 -29.46 -66.63
CA LEU A 43 -12.68 -29.92 -67.98
C LEU A 43 -13.38 -28.80 -68.77
N LEU A 44 -12.84 -28.46 -69.97
CA LEU A 44 -13.18 -27.35 -70.88
C LEU A 44 -12.38 -26.08 -70.54
N SER A 45 -11.36 -25.64 -71.29
CA SER A 45 -11.12 -25.78 -72.72
C SER A 45 -9.63 -25.52 -72.97
N ILE A 46 -9.00 -26.47 -73.66
CA ILE A 46 -7.82 -26.22 -74.48
C ILE A 46 -8.20 -25.07 -75.42
N ASN A 47 -7.57 -23.92 -75.25
CA ASN A 47 -7.28 -22.96 -76.31
C ASN A 47 -6.08 -22.16 -75.86
N ASN A 48 -5.08 -22.14 -76.74
CA ASN A 48 -3.85 -21.36 -76.68
C ASN A 48 -3.98 -20.07 -75.85
N LEU A 49 -3.08 -19.86 -74.88
CA LEU A 49 -2.71 -18.50 -74.48
C LEU A 49 -2.10 -17.88 -75.74
N ALA A 50 -2.93 -17.16 -76.50
CA ALA A 50 -2.46 -16.32 -77.57
C ALA A 50 -1.69 -15.17 -76.92
N ALA A 51 -0.50 -14.93 -77.45
CA ALA A 51 0.33 -13.78 -77.16
C ALA A 51 -0.49 -12.47 -77.12
N GLN A 52 -0.10 -11.57 -76.23
CA GLN A 52 -0.43 -10.16 -76.36
C GLN A 52 -0.12 -9.72 -77.81
N THR A 53 -1.11 -9.22 -78.54
CA THR A 53 -0.91 -8.82 -79.94
C THR A 53 -0.12 -7.52 -79.96
N LYS A 54 1.03 -7.49 -80.62
CA LYS A 54 1.91 -6.33 -80.74
C LYS A 54 1.17 -5.01 -81.09
N PRO A 55 1.56 -3.85 -80.51
CA PRO A 55 1.10 -2.56 -80.99
C PRO A 55 1.49 -2.35 -82.46
N THR A 56 0.51 -2.11 -83.34
CA THR A 56 0.77 -1.79 -84.75
C THR A 56 0.57 -0.32 -85.02
N PHE A 57 1.44 0.28 -85.81
CA PHE A 57 1.37 1.69 -86.20
C PHE A 57 1.16 1.80 -87.70
N ASN A 58 -0.01 1.38 -88.19
CA ASN A 58 -0.30 1.49 -89.63
C ASN A 58 -0.97 2.81 -90.01
N LEU A 59 -0.81 3.19 -91.29
CA LEU A 59 -1.37 4.42 -91.83
C LEU A 59 -2.92 4.48 -91.80
N SER A 60 -3.59 3.35 -91.59
CA SER A 60 -5.05 3.28 -91.48
C SER A 60 -5.57 3.57 -90.06
N GLN A 61 -4.72 3.38 -89.04
CA GLN A 61 -4.98 3.66 -87.62
C GLN A 61 -4.56 5.09 -87.23
N GLY A 62 -3.57 5.67 -87.91
CA GLY A 62 -3.01 7.01 -87.68
C GLY A 62 -1.87 7.28 -88.66
N PRO A 63 -1.09 8.36 -88.54
CA PRO A 63 -1.21 9.42 -87.56
C PRO A 63 -2.32 10.41 -87.93
N THR A 64 -3.33 10.57 -87.07
CA THR A 64 -4.28 11.68 -87.19
C THR A 64 -3.87 12.83 -86.28
N LEU A 65 -3.64 14.03 -86.82
CA LEU A 65 -3.32 15.21 -86.01
C LEU A 65 -4.52 15.58 -85.12
N LEU A 66 -4.30 15.65 -83.81
CA LEU A 66 -5.33 16.05 -82.86
C LEU A 66 -5.65 17.55 -82.96
N ALA A 67 -6.93 17.90 -82.86
CA ALA A 67 -7.38 19.28 -82.92
C ALA A 67 -6.94 20.11 -81.70
N ASN A 68 -6.94 21.45 -81.86
CA ASN A 68 -6.64 22.44 -80.81
C ASN A 68 -5.26 22.31 -80.11
N GLY A 69 -4.31 21.60 -80.74
CA GLY A 69 -2.91 21.49 -80.32
C GLY A 69 -1.95 22.34 -81.17
N ALA A 70 -0.65 22.07 -81.04
CA ALA A 70 0.34 22.67 -81.93
C ALA A 70 0.10 22.26 -83.39
N GLY A 71 0.46 23.13 -84.33
CA GLY A 71 0.31 22.83 -85.75
C GLY A 71 1.09 21.58 -86.16
N ALA A 72 0.67 20.95 -87.26
CA ALA A 72 1.37 19.80 -87.84
C ALA A 72 2.88 20.06 -87.86
N GLU A 73 3.65 19.03 -87.52
CA GLU A 73 5.10 19.07 -87.62
C GLU A 73 5.79 20.10 -86.69
N GLN A 74 5.13 20.62 -85.65
CA GLN A 74 5.75 21.50 -84.64
C GLN A 74 6.05 20.76 -83.33
N VAL A 75 6.98 21.28 -82.52
CA VAL A 75 7.18 20.78 -81.14
C VAL A 75 5.88 20.94 -80.36
N GLY A 76 5.44 19.87 -79.69
CA GLY A 76 4.15 19.78 -79.01
C GLY A 76 2.99 19.32 -79.89
N ALA A 77 3.20 19.03 -81.18
CA ALA A 77 2.18 18.41 -82.02
C ALA A 77 1.92 16.98 -81.54
N LYS A 78 0.63 16.61 -81.46
CA LYS A 78 0.18 15.29 -80.99
C LYS A 78 -0.61 14.60 -82.09
N TYR A 79 -0.23 13.37 -82.38
CA TYR A 79 -0.89 12.51 -83.34
C TYR A 79 -1.47 11.30 -82.62
N ILE A 80 -2.69 10.93 -82.98
CA ILE A 80 -3.33 9.72 -82.46
C ILE A 80 -3.28 8.60 -83.49
N TYR A 81 -2.92 7.41 -83.01
CA TYR A 81 -3.16 6.13 -83.68
C TYR A 81 -4.23 5.39 -82.89
N GLN A 82 -5.31 5.02 -83.56
CA GLN A 82 -6.46 4.40 -82.94
C GLN A 82 -6.39 2.88 -83.00
N ASN A 83 -6.78 2.20 -81.92
CA ASN A 83 -6.88 0.74 -81.85
C ASN A 83 -5.57 0.03 -82.25
N ILE A 84 -4.45 0.50 -81.72
CA ILE A 84 -3.12 -0.05 -82.02
C ILE A 84 -2.91 -1.43 -81.38
N GLU A 85 -3.63 -1.77 -80.31
CA GLU A 85 -3.57 -3.06 -79.63
C GLU A 85 -4.87 -3.42 -78.89
N VAL A 86 -5.11 -4.73 -78.69
CA VAL A 86 -6.10 -5.26 -77.74
C VAL A 86 -5.37 -5.95 -76.59
N SER A 87 -5.54 -5.45 -75.36
CA SER A 87 -4.95 -6.06 -74.16
C SER A 87 -5.56 -7.43 -73.84
N SER A 88 -4.88 -8.22 -73.00
CA SER A 88 -5.26 -9.60 -72.64
C SER A 88 -6.64 -9.73 -71.97
N ASP A 89 -7.19 -8.64 -71.46
CA ASP A 89 -8.53 -8.49 -70.87
C ASP A 89 -9.58 -7.96 -71.87
N GLY A 90 -9.21 -7.72 -73.13
CA GLY A 90 -10.11 -7.35 -74.23
C GLY A 90 -10.34 -5.84 -74.40
N VAL A 91 -9.44 -4.99 -73.89
CA VAL A 91 -9.54 -3.52 -73.98
C VAL A 91 -8.71 -3.00 -75.15
N PHE A 92 -9.27 -2.05 -75.93
CA PHE A 92 -8.56 -1.41 -77.03
C PHE A 92 -7.66 -0.27 -76.50
N ILE A 93 -6.43 -0.20 -77.02
CA ILE A 93 -5.43 0.81 -76.67
C ILE A 93 -5.17 1.70 -77.89
N ASP A 94 -5.11 3.01 -77.66
CA ASP A 94 -4.65 4.04 -78.61
C ASP A 94 -3.22 4.47 -78.25
N ALA A 95 -2.46 4.97 -79.23
CA ALA A 95 -1.17 5.62 -78.99
C ALA A 95 -1.24 7.11 -79.32
N ILE A 96 -0.70 7.93 -78.41
CA ILE A 96 -0.47 9.35 -78.62
C ILE A 96 1.02 9.57 -78.88
N VAL A 97 1.36 9.88 -80.12
CA VAL A 97 2.71 10.21 -80.56
C VAL A 97 2.90 11.72 -80.49
N THR A 98 3.80 12.16 -79.62
CA THR A 98 4.10 13.58 -79.39
C THR A 98 5.52 13.91 -79.82
N ILE A 99 5.67 15.01 -80.56
CA ILE A 99 6.99 15.61 -80.83
C ILE A 99 7.41 16.41 -79.59
N VAL A 100 8.35 15.89 -78.81
CA VAL A 100 8.75 16.50 -77.52
C VAL A 100 9.81 17.57 -77.73
N ASN A 101 10.78 17.31 -78.60
CA ASN A 101 11.90 18.22 -78.83
C ASN A 101 12.49 18.03 -80.23
N LYS A 102 13.20 19.05 -80.71
CA LYS A 102 13.98 19.03 -81.95
C LYS A 102 15.27 19.82 -81.76
N VAL A 103 16.41 19.27 -82.15
CA VAL A 103 17.73 19.91 -82.00
C VAL A 103 18.46 19.95 -83.34
N ASN A 104 19.07 21.10 -83.66
CA ASN A 104 19.73 21.49 -84.93
C ASN A 104 18.79 21.51 -86.16
N THR A 105 18.17 22.66 -86.47
CA THR A 105 17.27 22.85 -87.64
C THR A 105 17.38 24.24 -88.30
N GLN A 106 18.61 24.70 -88.62
CA GLN A 106 18.86 26.07 -89.14
C GLN A 106 19.07 26.20 -90.66
N GLU A 107 18.30 25.51 -91.51
CA GLU A 107 18.31 25.76 -92.96
C GLU A 107 16.88 25.91 -93.52
N ALA A 108 16.66 26.88 -94.43
CA ALA A 108 15.32 27.23 -94.93
C ALA A 108 14.67 26.17 -95.85
N THR A 109 15.42 25.12 -96.24
CA THR A 109 14.92 23.91 -96.92
C THR A 109 14.89 22.68 -96.00
N ALA A 110 15.39 22.79 -94.76
CA ALA A 110 15.31 21.75 -93.74
C ALA A 110 14.02 21.95 -92.94
N ASN A 111 12.91 21.43 -93.45
CA ASN A 111 11.61 21.34 -92.76
C ASN A 111 10.67 20.30 -93.42
N SER A 112 11.21 19.37 -94.21
CA SER A 112 10.44 18.22 -94.69
C SER A 112 10.75 17.07 -93.75
N PHE A 113 9.83 16.76 -92.85
CA PHE A 113 9.86 15.50 -92.13
C PHE A 113 8.44 14.94 -92.14
N THR A 114 8.34 13.65 -92.39
CA THR A 114 7.06 12.96 -92.43
C THR A 114 6.94 12.22 -91.12
N VAL A 115 5.88 12.53 -90.35
CA VAL A 115 5.65 11.95 -89.02
C VAL A 115 5.58 10.44 -89.10
N ASP A 116 4.95 9.93 -90.17
CA ASP A 116 4.91 8.52 -90.49
C ASP A 116 4.62 8.32 -91.96
N SER A 117 5.35 7.40 -92.59
CA SER A 117 5.25 7.09 -94.01
C SER A 117 5.51 5.61 -94.20
N ALA A 118 4.60 4.88 -94.85
CA ALA A 118 4.78 3.47 -95.19
C ALA A 118 5.80 3.32 -96.33
N LEU A 119 7.09 3.35 -95.99
CA LEU A 119 8.22 3.32 -96.92
C LEU A 119 8.78 1.91 -97.06
N GLY A 120 8.69 1.11 -96.00
CA GLY A 120 9.13 -0.29 -95.96
C GLY A 120 8.00 -1.24 -95.59
N GLU A 121 7.60 -1.27 -94.31
CA GLU A 121 6.68 -2.26 -93.74
C GLU A 121 5.38 -1.60 -93.22
N ASP A 122 4.20 -2.18 -93.52
CA ASP A 122 2.88 -1.52 -93.40
C ASP A 122 2.37 -1.30 -91.95
N ASP A 123 3.06 -1.80 -90.91
CA ASP A 123 2.62 -1.80 -89.49
C ASP A 123 3.59 -1.14 -88.48
N ARG A 124 4.60 -0.38 -88.94
CA ARG A 124 5.65 0.23 -88.11
C ARG A 124 5.56 1.76 -88.08
N PHE A 125 6.06 2.38 -87.02
CA PHE A 125 6.21 3.84 -86.97
C PHE A 125 7.49 4.22 -87.72
N GLU A 126 7.33 4.84 -88.89
CA GLU A 126 8.40 5.12 -89.85
C GLU A 126 8.59 6.64 -90.07
N PRO A 127 9.11 7.38 -89.07
CA PRO A 127 9.36 8.81 -89.20
C PRO A 127 10.54 9.07 -90.13
N THR A 128 10.31 9.83 -91.21
CA THR A 128 11.40 10.37 -92.04
C THR A 128 11.83 11.72 -91.48
N VAL A 129 13.05 11.83 -90.95
CA VAL A 129 13.58 13.06 -90.34
C VAL A 129 14.77 13.62 -91.11
N ASN A 130 14.84 14.95 -91.22
CA ASN A 130 15.99 15.66 -91.79
C ASN A 130 16.40 16.79 -90.84
N THR A 131 17.55 16.61 -90.18
CA THR A 131 18.08 17.54 -89.18
C THR A 131 19.19 18.44 -89.73
N GLY A 132 19.67 18.19 -90.95
CA GLY A 132 20.61 19.06 -91.69
C GLY A 132 22.04 19.17 -91.15
N ALA A 133 22.27 19.04 -89.84
CA ALA A 133 23.60 19.07 -89.20
C ALA A 133 23.82 17.83 -88.30
N GLY A 134 25.06 17.38 -88.19
CA GLY A 134 25.46 16.24 -87.36
C GLY A 134 25.06 16.38 -85.89
N ASP A 135 24.69 15.26 -85.28
CA ASP A 135 24.09 15.11 -83.94
C ASP A 135 22.73 15.82 -83.74
N GLY A 136 22.08 16.25 -84.82
CA GLY A 136 20.70 16.73 -84.77
C GLY A 136 19.70 15.56 -84.64
N TYR A 137 18.62 15.76 -83.86
CA TYR A 137 17.61 14.73 -83.59
C TYR A 137 16.19 15.28 -83.42
N VAL A 138 15.22 14.36 -83.53
CA VAL A 138 13.85 14.56 -83.06
C VAL A 138 13.60 13.63 -81.87
N GLU A 139 13.05 14.19 -80.79
CA GLU A 139 12.64 13.42 -79.61
C GLU A 139 11.15 13.14 -79.69
N TRP A 140 10.79 11.86 -79.60
CA TRP A 140 9.43 11.36 -79.65
C TRP A 140 9.02 10.82 -78.29
N GLN A 141 7.75 11.01 -77.95
CA GLN A 141 7.10 10.36 -76.82
C GLN A 141 5.86 9.65 -77.31
N ILE A 142 5.80 8.35 -77.05
CA ILE A 142 4.61 7.53 -77.28
C ILE A 142 3.96 7.27 -75.93
N GLU A 143 2.74 7.75 -75.76
CA GLU A 143 1.90 7.44 -74.59
C GLU A 143 0.80 6.46 -75.00
N PHE A 144 0.71 5.34 -74.31
CA PHE A 144 -0.36 4.36 -74.49
C PHE A 144 -1.55 4.75 -73.62
N VAL A 145 -2.73 4.85 -74.21
CA VAL A 145 -3.95 5.29 -73.53
C VAL A 145 -5.13 4.39 -73.88
N LEU A 146 -6.14 4.34 -73.03
CA LEU A 146 -7.37 3.60 -73.33
C LEU A 146 -8.10 4.22 -74.53
N ASP A 147 -8.66 3.38 -75.40
CA ASP A 147 -9.43 3.82 -76.59
C ASP A 147 -10.49 4.87 -76.23
N GLY A 148 -10.52 5.94 -77.02
CA GLY A 148 -11.46 7.05 -76.87
C GLY A 148 -11.22 7.95 -75.66
N SER A 149 -10.15 7.72 -74.87
CA SER A 149 -9.79 8.61 -73.75
C SER A 149 -9.12 9.92 -74.17
N VAL A 150 -8.70 10.03 -75.44
CA VAL A 150 -8.14 11.23 -76.05
C VAL A 150 -8.86 11.53 -77.37
N THR A 151 -9.45 12.72 -77.47
CA THR A 151 -10.12 13.19 -78.70
C THR A 151 -9.62 14.58 -79.14
N ASP A 152 -8.96 15.30 -78.25
CA ASP A 152 -8.34 16.62 -78.44
C ASP A 152 -6.90 16.64 -77.91
N ALA A 153 -6.04 17.49 -78.48
CA ALA A 153 -4.63 17.56 -78.07
C ALA A 153 -4.43 18.00 -76.61
N ASN A 154 -5.42 18.67 -76.02
CA ASN A 154 -5.41 19.11 -74.62
C ASN A 154 -5.93 18.06 -73.63
N ASP A 155 -6.51 16.95 -74.12
CA ASP A 155 -6.93 15.84 -73.26
C ASP A 155 -5.71 15.17 -72.62
N GLN A 156 -5.87 14.74 -71.36
CA GLN A 156 -4.80 14.07 -70.61
C GLN A 156 -4.75 12.55 -70.87
N GLY A 157 -5.79 11.97 -71.45
CA GLY A 157 -5.92 10.51 -71.64
C GLY A 157 -5.99 9.73 -70.33
N ILE A 158 -6.37 8.46 -70.41
CA ILE A 158 -6.19 7.50 -69.31
C ILE A 158 -5.06 6.57 -69.74
N ARG A 159 -3.91 6.64 -69.05
CA ARG A 159 -2.74 5.82 -69.39
C ARG A 159 -3.04 4.34 -69.27
N ALA A 160 -2.77 3.61 -70.34
CA ALA A 160 -2.76 2.17 -70.38
C ALA A 160 -1.32 1.71 -70.09
N ARG A 161 -1.19 0.68 -69.25
CA ARG A 161 0.10 0.05 -68.94
C ARG A 161 0.22 -1.19 -69.81
N LEU A 162 1.36 -1.35 -70.46
CA LEU A 162 1.72 -2.59 -71.13
C LEU A 162 2.60 -3.40 -70.17
N ASP A 163 2.24 -4.67 -69.96
CA ASP A 163 2.84 -5.51 -68.91
C ASP A 163 4.30 -5.86 -69.22
N ASN A 164 4.58 -6.32 -70.44
CA ASN A 164 5.93 -6.53 -70.94
C ASN A 164 5.96 -6.33 -72.46
N PHE A 165 6.90 -5.54 -72.96
CA PHE A 165 7.16 -5.43 -74.40
C PHE A 165 8.60 -5.00 -74.65
N SER A 166 9.10 -5.28 -75.84
CA SER A 166 10.39 -4.75 -76.28
C SER A 166 10.19 -3.73 -77.40
N LEU A 167 10.79 -2.56 -77.22
CA LEU A 167 10.93 -1.58 -78.29
C LEU A 167 11.98 -2.10 -79.27
N GLU A 168 11.61 -2.25 -80.54
CA GLU A 168 12.49 -2.71 -81.61
C GLU A 168 12.75 -1.57 -82.60
N ALA A 169 14.02 -1.31 -82.89
CA ALA A 169 14.42 -0.44 -83.99
C ALA A 169 15.21 -1.24 -85.03
N ILE A 170 14.83 -1.08 -86.29
CA ILE A 170 15.56 -1.56 -87.47
C ILE A 170 15.99 -0.38 -88.33
N ASP A 171 16.92 -0.62 -89.25
CA ASP A 171 17.48 0.39 -90.13
C ASP A 171 18.28 1.46 -89.35
N VAL A 172 18.93 1.09 -88.23
CA VAL A 172 19.85 1.99 -87.51
C VAL A 172 21.23 1.93 -88.20
N ASP A 173 21.30 2.47 -89.42
CA ASP A 173 22.49 2.43 -90.28
C ASP A 173 22.80 3.79 -90.93
N GLY A 174 23.76 3.87 -91.87
CA GLY A 174 23.87 5.08 -92.70
C GLY A 174 24.25 6.36 -91.94
N PHE A 175 24.99 6.25 -90.83
CA PHE A 175 25.25 7.30 -89.83
C PHE A 175 24.03 7.73 -89.00
N GLU A 176 23.00 6.90 -88.89
CA GLU A 176 21.85 7.11 -88.03
C GLU A 176 22.10 6.57 -86.62
N TYR A 177 21.40 7.14 -85.64
CA TYR A 177 21.41 6.63 -84.27
C TYR A 177 20.01 6.63 -83.66
N LEU A 178 19.84 5.71 -82.71
CA LEU A 178 18.72 5.63 -81.80
C LEU A 178 19.21 5.87 -80.37
N GLU A 179 18.56 6.77 -79.63
CA GLU A 179 18.76 6.89 -78.18
C GLU A 179 17.49 6.47 -77.41
N VAL A 180 17.66 5.63 -76.39
CA VAL A 180 16.58 5.07 -75.56
C VAL A 180 17.02 5.03 -74.08
N ILE A 181 16.08 5.13 -73.12
CA ILE A 181 16.38 4.93 -71.68
C ILE A 181 16.21 3.44 -71.37
N VAL A 182 17.30 2.75 -71.00
CA VAL A 182 17.28 1.32 -70.61
C VAL A 182 17.11 1.23 -69.10
N THR A 183 16.06 0.54 -68.64
CA THR A 183 15.79 0.34 -67.20
C THR A 183 16.02 -1.09 -66.72
N ASP A 184 15.88 -2.06 -67.62
CA ASP A 184 15.91 -3.48 -67.28
C ASP A 184 17.13 -4.10 -67.99
N SER A 185 17.01 -4.37 -69.29
CA SER A 185 18.08 -4.90 -70.12
C SER A 185 17.92 -4.47 -71.58
N TYR A 186 18.93 -4.76 -72.40
CA TYR A 186 18.86 -4.59 -73.84
C TYR A 186 19.54 -5.75 -74.56
N THR A 187 19.05 -6.04 -75.76
CA THR A 187 19.59 -7.07 -76.65
C THR A 187 19.98 -6.43 -77.98
N ILE A 188 21.12 -6.84 -78.53
CA ILE A 188 21.60 -6.43 -79.85
C ILE A 188 21.75 -7.68 -80.71
N GLU A 189 21.17 -7.63 -81.90
CA GLU A 189 21.22 -8.70 -82.89
C GLU A 189 21.88 -8.20 -84.18
N GLY A 190 22.80 -8.98 -84.74
CA GLY A 190 23.50 -8.68 -85.99
C GLY A 190 23.10 -9.62 -87.14
N GLY A 191 23.08 -9.08 -88.35
CA GLY A 191 22.87 -9.83 -89.60
C GLY A 191 23.93 -10.91 -89.89
N ALA A 192 23.77 -11.65 -90.98
CA ALA A 192 24.75 -12.66 -91.39
C ALA A 192 26.08 -12.01 -91.84
N SER A 193 27.03 -11.86 -90.90
CA SER A 193 28.32 -11.16 -91.06
C SER A 193 28.18 -9.64 -91.27
N PRO A 194 27.86 -8.85 -90.23
CA PRO A 194 27.92 -7.40 -90.32
C PRO A 194 29.35 -6.98 -90.69
N THR A 195 29.46 -6.01 -91.58
CA THR A 195 30.74 -5.48 -92.06
C THR A 195 31.31 -4.42 -91.10
N THR A 196 30.55 -3.99 -90.11
CA THR A 196 30.94 -3.02 -89.07
C THR A 196 30.55 -3.46 -87.65
N GLU A 197 30.63 -2.56 -86.67
CA GLU A 197 30.18 -2.76 -85.28
C GLU A 197 29.21 -1.64 -84.91
N LEU A 198 28.07 -1.99 -84.31
CA LEU A 198 27.14 -1.03 -83.71
C LEU A 198 27.73 -0.54 -82.39
N VAL A 199 27.96 0.76 -82.26
CA VAL A 199 28.56 1.33 -81.06
C VAL A 199 27.46 1.64 -80.03
N VAL A 200 27.60 1.06 -78.83
CA VAL A 200 26.74 1.34 -77.68
C VAL A 200 27.48 2.29 -76.74
N SER A 201 26.83 3.38 -76.33
CA SER A 201 27.41 4.34 -75.40
C SER A 201 26.37 4.98 -74.50
N GLN A 202 26.80 5.52 -73.35
CA GLN A 202 25.95 6.28 -72.44
C GLN A 202 26.07 7.79 -72.70
N ASN A 203 24.93 8.45 -72.88
CA ASN A 203 24.81 9.90 -73.07
C ASN A 203 23.85 10.49 -72.01
N GLY A 204 24.36 10.63 -70.78
CA GLY A 204 23.52 10.97 -69.63
C GLY A 204 22.67 9.78 -69.19
N ALA A 205 21.35 9.95 -69.17
CA ALA A 205 20.40 8.86 -68.89
C ALA A 205 19.98 8.06 -70.14
N TRP A 206 20.55 8.39 -71.31
CA TRP A 206 20.22 7.77 -72.59
C TRP A 206 21.30 6.79 -73.01
N THR A 207 20.90 5.57 -73.36
CA THR A 207 21.74 4.61 -74.07
C THR A 207 21.63 4.90 -75.57
N ARG A 208 22.75 5.23 -76.21
CA ARG A 208 22.86 5.50 -77.65
C ARG A 208 23.32 4.24 -78.38
N PHE A 209 22.58 3.88 -79.42
CA PHE A 209 22.92 2.85 -80.40
C PHE A 209 23.18 3.54 -81.73
N GLN A 210 24.43 3.47 -82.22
CA GLN A 210 24.87 4.26 -83.37
C GLN A 210 25.63 3.40 -84.38
N SER A 211 25.34 3.60 -85.67
CA SER A 211 26.13 3.12 -86.79
C SER A 211 27.03 4.23 -87.35
N ASP A 212 28.24 3.87 -87.79
CA ASP A 212 29.29 4.82 -88.22
C ASP A 212 29.68 4.67 -89.72
N VAL A 213 28.86 4.02 -90.55
CA VAL A 213 29.11 3.84 -92.00
C VAL A 213 27.87 4.07 -92.88
N ASP A 214 28.10 4.37 -94.17
CA ASP A 214 27.05 4.62 -95.19
C ASP A 214 26.51 3.29 -95.77
N PHE A 215 25.26 2.93 -95.46
CA PHE A 215 24.57 1.75 -96.00
C PHE A 215 23.26 2.16 -96.74
N ALA A 216 22.52 1.20 -97.30
CA ALA A 216 21.53 1.39 -98.37
C ALA A 216 20.43 2.43 -98.09
N ALA A 217 19.89 3.06 -99.15
CA ALA A 217 18.84 4.06 -98.99
C ALA A 217 17.46 3.41 -98.77
N GLY A 218 16.92 3.53 -97.55
CA GLY A 218 15.53 3.29 -97.17
C GLY A 218 15.28 1.99 -96.41
N ILE A 219 14.19 1.97 -95.63
CA ILE A 219 13.79 0.89 -94.71
C ILE A 219 13.56 -0.44 -95.47
N ASP A 220 14.37 -1.46 -95.15
CA ASP A 220 14.24 -2.84 -95.67
C ASP A 220 14.49 -3.89 -94.58
N ALA A 221 13.41 -4.53 -94.11
CA ALA A 221 13.47 -5.56 -93.07
C ALA A 221 14.29 -6.80 -93.47
N ALA A 222 14.48 -7.05 -94.77
CA ALA A 222 15.29 -8.17 -95.28
C ALA A 222 16.79 -7.85 -95.38
N ASN A 223 17.18 -6.57 -95.31
CA ASN A 223 18.56 -6.12 -95.52
C ASN A 223 19.15 -5.26 -94.37
N THR A 224 18.46 -5.11 -93.23
CA THR A 224 18.98 -4.40 -92.03
C THR A 224 20.21 -5.11 -91.43
N GLU A 225 21.25 -4.36 -91.07
CA GLU A 225 22.50 -4.91 -90.50
C GLU A 225 22.40 -5.21 -89.00
N TYR A 226 21.65 -4.39 -88.25
CA TYR A 226 21.42 -4.54 -86.81
C TYR A 226 19.95 -4.38 -86.43
N VAL A 227 19.60 -5.00 -85.29
CA VAL A 227 18.35 -4.75 -84.57
C VAL A 227 18.68 -4.41 -83.13
N VAL A 228 18.10 -3.32 -82.64
CA VAL A 228 18.18 -2.92 -81.24
C VAL A 228 16.87 -3.27 -80.57
N ARG A 229 16.94 -4.07 -79.50
CA ARG A 229 15.81 -4.43 -78.64
C ARG A 229 16.05 -3.91 -77.24
N VAL A 230 15.11 -3.14 -76.72
CA VAL A 230 15.13 -2.67 -75.33
C VAL A 230 13.89 -3.21 -74.64
N ASP A 231 14.11 -3.99 -73.59
CA ASP A 231 13.04 -4.63 -72.84
C ASP A 231 12.49 -3.67 -71.79
N TYR A 232 11.16 -3.58 -71.74
CA TYR A 232 10.45 -2.75 -70.79
C TYR A 232 9.39 -3.56 -70.06
N THR A 233 9.50 -3.56 -68.74
CA THR A 233 8.47 -4.11 -67.87
C THR A 233 7.61 -2.99 -67.31
N ASN A 234 6.29 -3.12 -67.40
CA ASN A 234 5.36 -2.34 -66.58
C ASN A 234 5.33 -0.81 -66.87
N ILE A 235 5.47 -0.38 -68.13
CA ILE A 235 5.49 1.05 -68.50
C ILE A 235 4.27 1.49 -69.32
N SER A 236 4.02 2.80 -69.38
CA SER A 236 2.91 3.44 -70.12
C SER A 236 3.35 4.56 -71.06
N VAL A 237 4.64 4.90 -71.03
CA VAL A 237 5.24 5.97 -71.82
C VAL A 237 6.61 5.53 -72.27
N VAL A 238 6.87 5.64 -73.57
CA VAL A 238 8.20 5.40 -74.16
C VAL A 238 8.72 6.70 -74.74
N LYS A 239 10.01 6.97 -74.53
CA LYS A 239 10.71 8.06 -75.17
C LYS A 239 11.92 7.54 -75.92
N PHE A 240 12.10 8.04 -77.14
CA PHE A 240 13.27 7.75 -77.94
C PHE A 240 13.66 8.97 -78.77
N ARG A 241 14.91 8.97 -79.25
CA ARG A 241 15.40 9.96 -80.20
C ARG A 241 15.92 9.25 -81.43
N ASN A 242 15.54 9.77 -82.59
CA ASN A 242 16.16 9.41 -83.86
C ASN A 242 16.90 10.63 -84.42
N GLY A 243 18.12 10.41 -84.88
CA GLY A 243 19.00 11.45 -85.39
C GLY A 243 20.11 10.87 -86.24
N SER A 244 21.02 11.73 -86.69
CA SER A 244 22.17 11.33 -87.49
C SER A 244 23.46 11.92 -86.94
N SER A 245 24.53 11.14 -86.97
CA SER A 245 25.87 11.55 -86.54
C SER A 245 26.61 12.39 -87.60
N ASN A 246 26.02 12.66 -88.78
CA ASN A 246 26.61 13.51 -89.84
C ASN A 246 25.65 14.51 -90.50
N ASP A 247 26.20 15.42 -91.33
CA ASP A 247 25.41 16.41 -92.10
C ASP A 247 24.81 15.76 -93.37
N SER A 248 23.57 15.24 -93.33
CA SER A 248 22.94 14.50 -94.46
C SER A 248 21.44 14.83 -94.73
N ASN A 249 20.95 14.43 -95.91
CA ASN A 249 19.53 14.45 -96.35
C ASN A 249 18.65 13.47 -95.54
N ASP A 250 17.33 13.48 -95.78
CA ASP A 250 16.29 12.62 -95.18
C ASP A 250 16.75 11.22 -94.76
N ARG A 251 16.58 10.90 -93.46
CA ARG A 251 17.00 9.68 -92.77
C ARG A 251 15.81 8.99 -92.08
N GLN A 252 15.86 7.66 -91.97
CA GLN A 252 14.68 6.82 -91.75
C GLN A 252 15.00 5.66 -90.81
N ASN A 253 14.53 5.74 -89.56
CA ASN A 253 14.56 4.60 -88.65
C ASN A 253 13.15 4.01 -88.58
N SER A 254 13.02 2.69 -88.49
CA SER A 254 11.72 2.04 -88.36
C SER A 254 11.55 1.43 -86.97
N ILE A 255 10.57 1.96 -86.23
CA ILE A 255 10.34 1.61 -84.82
C ILE A 255 9.06 0.80 -84.69
N SER A 256 9.17 -0.30 -83.96
CA SER A 256 8.06 -1.19 -83.68
C SER A 256 8.18 -1.73 -82.25
N PHE A 257 7.20 -2.54 -81.90
CA PHE A 257 7.10 -3.27 -80.65
C PHE A 257 6.96 -4.75 -81.10
N LEU A 258 7.92 -5.62 -80.73
CA LEU A 258 8.27 -6.89 -81.41
C LEU A 258 7.12 -7.78 -81.94
N GLY A 259 7.27 -8.59 -83.02
CA GLY A 259 8.44 -8.89 -83.84
C GLY A 259 8.11 -9.54 -85.21
N GLU A 260 9.03 -9.42 -86.17
CA GLU A 260 8.95 -10.05 -87.51
C GLU A 260 10.32 -10.50 -88.07
N VAL A 261 11.43 -9.98 -87.55
CA VAL A 261 12.78 -10.37 -87.97
C VAL A 261 13.52 -11.02 -86.79
N THR A 262 14.14 -12.17 -87.02
CA THR A 262 14.94 -12.88 -86.01
C THR A 262 16.32 -13.18 -86.61
N PHE A 263 17.38 -12.72 -85.96
CA PHE A 263 18.75 -13.13 -86.30
C PHE A 263 19.22 -14.25 -85.36
N ASN A 264 20.21 -15.04 -85.79
CA ASN A 264 20.55 -16.30 -85.11
C ASN A 264 21.48 -16.14 -83.88
N THR A 265 21.83 -14.91 -83.49
CA THR A 265 22.78 -14.62 -82.39
C THR A 265 22.36 -13.35 -81.64
N GLU A 266 21.84 -13.55 -80.43
CA GLU A 266 21.47 -12.51 -79.46
C GLU A 266 22.60 -12.34 -78.42
N ASN A 267 22.86 -11.10 -77.98
CA ASN A 267 23.68 -10.81 -76.80
C ASN A 267 22.89 -9.91 -75.85
N THR A 268 22.56 -10.42 -74.66
CA THR A 268 21.77 -9.74 -73.62
C THR A 268 22.70 -9.17 -72.55
N VAL A 269 22.43 -7.94 -72.10
CA VAL A 269 23.20 -7.27 -71.04
C VAL A 269 22.27 -6.79 -69.92
N ASP A 270 22.50 -7.27 -68.70
CA ASP A 270 21.77 -6.92 -67.47
C ASP A 270 22.49 -5.81 -66.66
N VAL A 271 21.77 -5.04 -65.84
CA VAL A 271 22.30 -3.97 -64.96
C VAL A 271 22.31 -4.47 -63.51
N ASN A 272 23.40 -4.21 -62.74
CA ASN A 272 23.59 -4.71 -61.36
C ASN A 272 23.68 -3.58 -60.31
N ASP A 273 22.95 -3.70 -59.20
CA ASP A 273 22.80 -2.81 -58.06
C ASP A 273 23.49 -3.37 -56.78
N PRO A 274 24.05 -2.51 -55.90
CA PRO A 274 24.77 -2.97 -54.70
C PRO A 274 23.86 -3.49 -53.58
N PRO A 275 24.30 -4.51 -52.81
CA PRO A 275 23.56 -5.02 -51.65
C PRO A 275 23.57 -4.08 -50.42
N VAL A 276 22.65 -4.29 -49.47
CA VAL A 276 22.49 -3.49 -48.24
C VAL A 276 22.40 -4.38 -47.00
N VAL A 277 23.23 -4.09 -45.98
CA VAL A 277 23.28 -4.81 -44.69
C VAL A 277 22.87 -3.92 -43.51
N ILE A 278 22.38 -4.51 -42.42
CA ILE A 278 21.87 -3.78 -41.24
C ILE A 278 22.69 -4.05 -39.96
N ASN A 279 22.54 -3.21 -38.94
CA ASN A 279 23.24 -3.38 -37.66
C ASN A 279 22.68 -4.56 -36.85
N ASN A 280 23.58 -5.31 -36.21
CA ASN A 280 23.29 -6.34 -35.22
C ASN A 280 23.68 -5.84 -33.82
N LEU A 281 22.70 -5.36 -33.04
CA LEU A 281 22.92 -4.68 -31.76
C LEU A 281 22.49 -5.53 -30.56
N GLY A 282 22.99 -5.19 -29.36
CA GLY A 282 22.51 -5.73 -28.09
C GLY A 282 22.96 -7.15 -27.76
N ASN A 283 24.06 -7.64 -28.32
CA ASN A 283 24.60 -8.95 -27.95
C ASN A 283 25.49 -8.81 -26.71
N VAL A 284 25.19 -9.56 -25.64
CA VAL A 284 25.93 -9.59 -24.37
C VAL A 284 26.32 -11.04 -24.09
N ILE A 285 27.56 -11.26 -23.64
CA ILE A 285 28.06 -12.58 -23.24
C ILE A 285 28.89 -12.48 -21.96
N ALA A 286 28.92 -13.54 -21.17
CA ALA A 286 29.81 -13.67 -20.02
C ALA A 286 31.28 -13.74 -20.44
N SER A 287 32.18 -13.35 -19.53
CA SER A 287 33.62 -13.53 -19.72
C SER A 287 33.94 -15.00 -20.02
N ASN A 288 34.97 -15.24 -20.85
CA ASN A 288 35.38 -16.59 -21.28
C ASN A 288 34.35 -17.40 -22.11
N SER A 289 33.15 -16.89 -22.33
CA SER A 289 32.12 -17.54 -23.16
C SER A 289 32.28 -17.25 -24.65
N THR A 290 31.96 -18.22 -25.50
CA THR A 290 32.00 -18.04 -26.97
C THR A 290 30.68 -17.44 -27.48
N PHE A 291 30.75 -16.49 -28.40
CA PHE A 291 29.60 -15.90 -29.10
C PHE A 291 29.50 -16.43 -30.53
N SER A 292 28.28 -16.69 -31.02
CA SER A 292 28.03 -17.06 -32.44
C SER A 292 26.72 -16.46 -32.94
N LYS A 293 26.73 -15.79 -34.11
CA LYS A 293 25.50 -15.24 -34.72
C LYS A 293 25.63 -15.01 -36.22
N ASN A 294 24.56 -15.30 -36.98
CA ASN A 294 24.46 -14.88 -38.38
C ASN A 294 24.24 -13.36 -38.48
N VAL A 295 25.09 -12.67 -39.23
CA VAL A 295 25.01 -11.21 -39.37
C VAL A 295 24.17 -10.74 -40.56
N LEU A 296 23.75 -11.64 -41.45
CA LEU A 296 23.04 -11.32 -42.69
C LEU A 296 21.49 -11.27 -42.61
N PRO A 297 20.79 -11.88 -41.63
CA PRO A 297 19.33 -11.72 -41.53
C PRO A 297 18.89 -10.25 -41.54
N GLY A 298 17.95 -9.92 -42.42
CA GLY A 298 17.46 -8.56 -42.62
C GLY A 298 18.28 -7.70 -43.61
N SER A 299 19.35 -8.26 -44.18
CA SER A 299 20.04 -7.67 -45.34
C SER A 299 19.21 -7.86 -46.60
N SER A 300 19.35 -6.95 -47.57
CA SER A 300 18.58 -6.96 -48.81
C SER A 300 19.48 -6.69 -50.01
N ASP A 301 19.18 -7.36 -51.11
CA ASP A 301 19.83 -7.17 -52.39
C ASP A 301 18.74 -7.02 -53.48
N PRO A 302 18.68 -5.87 -54.18
CA PRO A 302 17.70 -5.62 -55.24
C PRO A 302 17.67 -6.67 -56.35
N ASP A 303 18.82 -7.26 -56.69
CA ASP A 303 18.95 -8.19 -57.83
C ASP A 303 18.81 -9.66 -57.41
N GLY A 304 18.89 -9.94 -56.12
CA GLY A 304 18.67 -11.28 -55.55
C GLY A 304 19.85 -12.24 -55.76
N ASN A 305 21.06 -11.70 -55.90
CA ASN A 305 22.31 -12.37 -56.20
C ASN A 305 23.39 -12.20 -55.11
N LEU A 306 22.99 -11.90 -53.87
CA LEU A 306 23.85 -11.76 -52.69
C LEU A 306 24.77 -12.97 -52.47
N ASP A 307 26.08 -12.74 -52.40
CA ASP A 307 27.08 -13.78 -52.10
C ASP A 307 27.42 -13.80 -50.60
N VAL A 308 26.70 -14.64 -49.86
CA VAL A 308 26.86 -14.80 -48.40
C VAL A 308 28.25 -15.25 -47.94
N SER A 309 29.08 -15.78 -48.84
CA SER A 309 30.44 -16.25 -48.51
C SER A 309 31.47 -15.13 -48.42
N THR A 310 31.10 -13.93 -48.86
CA THR A 310 32.00 -12.76 -48.97
C THR A 310 31.97 -11.85 -47.75
N VAL A 311 31.36 -12.29 -46.64
CA VAL A 311 31.31 -11.49 -45.42
C VAL A 311 32.72 -11.14 -44.94
N ARG A 312 32.97 -9.84 -44.82
CA ARG A 312 34.26 -9.27 -44.43
C ARG A 312 34.11 -8.50 -43.13
N LEU A 313 34.98 -8.80 -42.18
CA LEU A 313 35.04 -8.22 -40.85
C LEU A 313 36.12 -7.14 -40.78
N TRP A 314 35.87 -6.08 -40.02
CA TRP A 314 36.75 -4.94 -39.87
C TRP A 314 36.90 -4.55 -38.41
N ASP A 315 38.15 -4.41 -37.98
CA ASP A 315 38.48 -3.78 -36.70
C ASP A 315 38.13 -2.28 -36.76
N PRO A 316 37.21 -1.78 -35.89
CA PRO A 316 36.80 -0.38 -35.90
C PRO A 316 37.93 0.60 -35.58
N SER A 317 38.93 0.16 -34.81
CA SER A 317 40.08 0.95 -34.39
C SER A 317 41.24 0.91 -35.39
N ASN A 318 41.30 -0.15 -36.21
CA ASN A 318 42.33 -0.34 -37.22
C ASN A 318 41.75 -1.00 -38.50
N PRO A 319 41.22 -0.21 -39.45
CA PRO A 319 40.61 -0.75 -40.68
C PRO A 319 41.55 -1.57 -41.58
N ALA A 320 42.86 -1.58 -41.34
CA ALA A 320 43.80 -2.45 -42.04
C ALA A 320 43.81 -3.89 -41.49
N ASN A 321 43.32 -4.10 -40.25
CA ASN A 321 43.11 -5.40 -39.65
C ASN A 321 41.71 -5.90 -40.03
N GLN A 322 41.65 -6.96 -40.83
CA GLN A 322 40.41 -7.47 -41.40
C GLN A 322 40.37 -9.00 -41.27
N GLY A 323 39.16 -9.52 -41.18
CA GLY A 323 38.88 -10.95 -41.28
C GLY A 323 37.91 -11.22 -42.42
N SER A 324 37.88 -12.46 -42.88
CA SER A 324 36.94 -12.97 -43.88
C SER A 324 36.83 -14.49 -43.73
N PHE A 325 36.00 -15.13 -44.54
CA PHE A 325 35.98 -16.58 -44.59
C PHE A 325 37.39 -17.16 -44.78
N GLY A 326 37.76 -18.12 -43.94
CA GLY A 326 39.09 -18.76 -43.91
C GLY A 326 40.25 -17.90 -43.35
N THR A 327 40.03 -16.63 -42.98
CA THR A 327 41.05 -15.76 -42.37
C THR A 327 40.47 -15.02 -41.15
N PRO A 328 40.83 -15.40 -39.91
CA PRO A 328 40.26 -14.77 -38.71
C PRO A 328 40.68 -13.29 -38.58
N LEU A 329 39.80 -12.50 -37.98
CA LEU A 329 40.12 -11.19 -37.43
C LEU A 329 40.59 -11.37 -35.98
N VAL A 330 41.84 -11.00 -35.67
CA VAL A 330 42.37 -11.07 -34.30
C VAL A 330 42.57 -9.66 -33.77
N ILE A 331 41.94 -9.32 -32.65
CA ILE A 331 42.12 -8.03 -31.97
C ILE A 331 42.83 -8.30 -30.63
N SER A 332 44.10 -7.91 -30.55
CA SER A 332 44.95 -8.14 -29.38
C SER A 332 44.33 -7.53 -28.12
N GLY A 333 44.22 -8.31 -27.05
CA GLY A 333 43.62 -7.87 -25.79
C GLY A 333 42.10 -8.00 -25.73
N ILE A 334 41.43 -8.38 -26.83
CA ILE A 334 39.96 -8.54 -26.91
C ILE A 334 39.59 -9.98 -27.25
N GLY A 335 40.09 -10.52 -28.37
CA GLY A 335 39.76 -11.88 -28.79
C GLY A 335 39.89 -12.12 -30.30
N THR A 336 39.36 -13.25 -30.74
CA THR A 336 39.42 -13.73 -32.13
C THR A 336 38.02 -13.84 -32.71
N TYR A 337 37.81 -13.31 -33.91
CA TYR A 337 36.57 -13.42 -34.68
C TYR A 337 36.81 -14.25 -35.93
N THR A 338 35.98 -15.25 -36.15
CA THR A 338 35.92 -16.02 -37.40
C THR A 338 34.56 -15.83 -38.04
N VAL A 339 34.49 -15.98 -39.36
CA VAL A 339 33.23 -15.99 -40.09
C VAL A 339 33.20 -17.21 -41.02
N ASP A 340 32.06 -17.90 -41.04
CA ASP A 340 31.85 -19.05 -41.93
C ASP A 340 31.30 -18.62 -43.30
N ASN A 341 31.12 -19.58 -44.22
CA ASN A 341 30.63 -19.32 -45.58
C ASN A 341 29.14 -18.98 -45.66
N THR A 342 28.44 -18.91 -44.53
CA THR A 342 27.03 -18.52 -44.45
C THR A 342 26.80 -17.19 -43.75
N GLY A 343 27.88 -16.52 -43.34
CA GLY A 343 27.83 -15.26 -42.61
C GLY A 343 27.60 -15.39 -41.11
N ASN A 344 27.81 -16.57 -40.50
CA ASN A 344 27.87 -16.67 -39.04
C ASN A 344 29.23 -16.19 -38.54
N VAL A 345 29.21 -15.21 -37.63
CA VAL A 345 30.40 -14.71 -36.96
C VAL A 345 30.52 -15.37 -35.59
N ILE A 346 31.65 -16.02 -35.34
CA ILE A 346 32.01 -16.62 -34.06
C ILE A 346 33.06 -15.73 -33.40
N PHE A 347 32.88 -15.37 -32.13
CA PHE A 347 33.83 -14.60 -31.34
C PHE A 347 34.26 -15.40 -30.10
N LEU A 348 35.56 -15.60 -29.98
CA LEU A 348 36.22 -16.18 -28.81
C LEU A 348 36.95 -15.06 -28.06
N PRO A 349 36.48 -14.65 -26.87
CA PRO A 349 37.15 -13.62 -26.07
C PRO A 349 38.53 -14.10 -25.62
N GLN A 350 39.44 -13.16 -25.41
CA GLN A 350 40.66 -13.42 -24.66
C GLN A 350 40.28 -13.76 -23.21
N GLN A 351 41.05 -14.65 -22.57
CA GLN A 351 40.82 -15.03 -21.18
C GLN A 351 40.66 -13.80 -20.26
N ASP A 352 39.61 -13.83 -19.45
CA ASP A 352 39.20 -12.81 -18.47
C ASP A 352 38.94 -11.41 -19.08
N TYR A 353 38.67 -11.32 -20.38
CA TYR A 353 38.31 -10.07 -21.02
C TYR A 353 36.90 -9.64 -20.62
N ILE A 354 36.77 -8.38 -20.19
CA ILE A 354 35.49 -7.69 -19.92
C ILE A 354 35.54 -6.35 -20.66
N GLY A 355 34.51 -6.05 -21.45
CA GLY A 355 34.40 -4.79 -22.19
C GLY A 355 33.76 -4.92 -23.57
N ASP A 356 33.88 -3.85 -24.37
CA ASP A 356 33.31 -3.77 -25.72
C ASP A 356 34.13 -4.60 -26.71
N ALA A 357 33.47 -5.53 -27.40
CA ALA A 357 34.04 -6.42 -28.42
C ALA A 357 33.37 -6.18 -29.79
N SER A 358 32.85 -4.97 -30.05
CA SER A 358 32.16 -4.64 -31.29
C SER A 358 33.08 -4.60 -32.52
N ILE A 359 32.57 -5.06 -33.67
CA ILE A 359 33.26 -5.01 -34.97
C ILE A 359 32.33 -4.50 -36.09
N LEU A 360 32.88 -4.13 -37.24
CA LEU A 360 32.11 -3.79 -38.43
C LEU A 360 32.14 -4.93 -39.46
N PHE A 361 31.07 -5.09 -40.25
CA PHE A 361 31.00 -6.08 -41.33
C PHE A 361 30.36 -5.54 -42.61
N SER A 362 30.66 -6.18 -43.74
CA SER A 362 30.08 -5.95 -45.09
C SER A 362 30.01 -7.26 -45.87
N VAL A 363 29.28 -7.28 -46.99
CA VAL A 363 29.10 -8.45 -47.89
C VAL A 363 29.07 -7.97 -49.35
N GLU A 364 29.34 -8.84 -50.33
CA GLU A 364 29.32 -8.57 -51.77
C GLU A 364 28.20 -9.37 -52.46
N ASP A 365 27.77 -8.95 -53.65
CA ASP A 365 26.96 -9.76 -54.57
C ASP A 365 27.85 -10.68 -55.43
N ASP A 366 27.23 -11.57 -56.21
CA ASP A 366 27.94 -12.52 -57.09
C ASP A 366 28.68 -11.85 -58.28
N LEU A 367 28.47 -10.54 -58.49
CA LEU A 367 29.16 -9.70 -59.47
C LEU A 367 30.27 -8.85 -58.83
N GLY A 368 30.51 -9.00 -57.52
CA GLY A 368 31.62 -8.40 -56.78
C GLY A 368 31.40 -6.95 -56.33
N VAL A 369 30.14 -6.49 -56.25
CA VAL A 369 29.80 -5.18 -55.71
C VAL A 369 29.54 -5.27 -54.20
N SER A 370 30.22 -4.43 -53.42
CA SER A 370 30.16 -4.46 -51.96
C SER A 370 29.04 -3.61 -51.37
N SER A 371 28.46 -4.09 -50.27
CA SER A 371 27.45 -3.40 -49.48
C SER A 371 28.00 -2.25 -48.62
N ASN A 372 27.11 -1.56 -47.91
CA ASN A 372 27.49 -0.68 -46.80
C ASN A 372 28.16 -1.47 -45.65
N ARG A 373 28.79 -0.76 -44.71
CA ARG A 373 29.29 -1.37 -43.48
C ARG A 373 28.27 -1.24 -42.35
N SER A 374 28.12 -2.29 -41.55
CA SER A 374 27.21 -2.34 -40.40
C SER A 374 27.91 -2.84 -39.13
N ASN A 375 27.36 -2.48 -37.97
CA ASN A 375 27.92 -2.79 -36.65
C ASN A 375 27.42 -4.14 -36.13
N LEU A 376 28.33 -4.99 -35.67
CA LEU A 376 28.04 -6.13 -34.79
C LEU A 376 28.48 -5.74 -33.38
N GLN A 377 27.53 -5.36 -32.54
CA GLN A 377 27.80 -4.95 -31.15
C GLN A 377 27.87 -6.17 -30.25
N ILE A 378 29.00 -6.38 -29.58
CA ILE A 378 29.19 -7.45 -28.58
C ILE A 378 29.74 -6.81 -27.32
N THR A 379 29.11 -7.07 -26.17
CA THR A 379 29.59 -6.63 -24.85
C THR A 379 29.94 -7.86 -24.02
N VAL A 380 31.15 -7.93 -23.51
CA VAL A 380 31.59 -9.00 -22.60
C VAL A 380 31.52 -8.46 -21.17
N VAL A 381 30.83 -9.18 -20.30
CA VAL A 381 30.54 -8.76 -18.91
C VAL A 381 31.07 -9.78 -17.91
N ASP A 382 31.30 -9.35 -16.68
CA ASP A 382 31.54 -10.26 -15.57
C ASP A 382 30.25 -11.06 -15.31
N GLU A 383 30.35 -12.38 -15.17
CA GLU A 383 29.16 -13.21 -14.92
C GLU A 383 28.65 -13.01 -13.49
N CYS A 384 29.56 -12.72 -12.56
CA CYS A 384 29.23 -12.50 -11.15
C CYS A 384 28.63 -11.12 -10.88
N ASP A 385 28.73 -10.16 -11.80
CA ASP A 385 28.05 -8.86 -11.67
C ASP A 385 26.63 -9.02 -12.23
N ALA A 386 25.67 -9.23 -11.34
CA ALA A 386 24.27 -9.52 -11.69
C ALA A 386 23.64 -8.45 -12.60
N VAL A 387 23.95 -7.18 -12.35
CA VAL A 387 23.40 -6.06 -13.12
C VAL A 387 24.01 -6.01 -14.53
N ALA A 388 25.30 -6.27 -14.65
CA ALA A 388 25.99 -6.24 -15.93
C ALA A 388 25.68 -7.48 -16.78
N SER A 389 25.62 -8.66 -16.16
CA SER A 389 25.32 -9.95 -16.82
C SER A 389 23.83 -10.11 -17.13
N GLY A 390 22.96 -9.54 -16.28
CA GLY A 390 21.54 -9.87 -16.28
C GLY A 390 21.26 -11.27 -15.73
N ASN A 391 22.23 -11.89 -15.06
CA ASN A 391 22.02 -13.13 -14.33
C ASN A 391 21.10 -12.87 -13.12
N PRO A 392 20.35 -13.89 -12.67
CA PRO A 392 19.61 -13.81 -11.41
C PRO A 392 20.51 -13.42 -10.22
N ASP A 393 19.91 -12.68 -9.30
CA ASP A 393 20.46 -12.13 -8.06
C ASP A 393 19.25 -11.94 -7.14
N ILE A 394 18.98 -12.95 -6.33
CA ILE A 394 17.70 -13.07 -5.61
C ILE A 394 17.63 -12.14 -4.41
N ASP A 395 18.71 -12.01 -3.63
CA ASP A 395 18.82 -11.10 -2.49
C ASP A 395 19.18 -9.65 -2.86
N ASN A 396 19.61 -9.41 -4.10
CA ASN A 396 19.97 -8.12 -4.66
C ASN A 396 21.22 -7.48 -4.03
N ASP A 397 22.18 -8.29 -3.59
CA ASP A 397 23.45 -7.81 -3.05
C ASP A 397 24.44 -7.32 -4.15
N GLY A 398 24.14 -7.65 -5.41
CA GLY A 398 24.89 -7.30 -6.61
C GLY A 398 25.83 -8.39 -7.14
N ILE A 399 25.89 -9.54 -6.47
CA ILE A 399 26.54 -10.77 -6.90
C ILE A 399 25.46 -11.69 -7.48
N SER A 400 25.71 -12.28 -8.64
CA SER A 400 24.72 -13.21 -9.20
C SER A 400 24.72 -14.55 -8.44
N ASP A 401 23.57 -15.22 -8.34
CA ASP A 401 23.37 -16.56 -7.74
C ASP A 401 24.38 -17.62 -8.26
N SER A 402 24.93 -17.43 -9.47
CA SER A 402 25.93 -18.35 -10.05
C SER A 402 27.32 -18.27 -9.40
N CYS A 403 27.61 -17.17 -8.70
CA CYS A 403 28.88 -16.88 -8.04
C CYS A 403 28.72 -16.61 -6.54
N ASP A 404 27.49 -16.42 -6.11
CA ASP A 404 27.09 -16.31 -4.72
C ASP A 404 27.14 -17.70 -4.05
N LEU A 405 27.44 -17.73 -2.77
CA LEU A 405 27.49 -18.95 -1.94
C LEU A 405 26.44 -18.97 -0.83
N ASP A 406 25.62 -17.93 -0.72
CA ASP A 406 24.64 -17.64 0.33
C ASP A 406 23.57 -16.74 -0.29
N ASN A 407 22.71 -17.33 -1.14
CA ASN A 407 21.90 -16.59 -2.11
C ASN A 407 20.78 -15.74 -1.47
N ASP A 408 20.38 -16.01 -0.23
CA ASP A 408 19.38 -15.22 0.50
C ASP A 408 20.00 -14.36 1.61
N ASN A 409 21.31 -14.44 1.82
CA ASN A 409 22.07 -13.64 2.77
C ASN A 409 21.60 -13.81 4.23
N ASP A 410 21.07 -14.99 4.58
CA ASP A 410 20.70 -15.35 5.95
C ASP A 410 21.94 -15.74 6.79
N GLY A 411 23.08 -15.96 6.12
CA GLY A 411 24.38 -16.28 6.71
C GLY A 411 24.70 -17.76 6.77
N ILE A 412 23.80 -18.64 6.36
CA ILE A 412 24.01 -20.05 6.11
C ILE A 412 24.42 -20.20 4.64
N LEU A 413 25.37 -21.09 4.33
CA LEU A 413 25.79 -21.27 2.94
C LEU A 413 24.83 -22.20 2.20
N ASP A 414 24.63 -21.98 0.89
CA ASP A 414 23.83 -22.87 0.04
C ASP A 414 24.29 -24.33 0.20
N LEU A 415 25.60 -24.55 0.35
CA LEU A 415 26.16 -25.89 0.46
C LEU A 415 25.76 -26.60 1.78
N ASP A 416 25.51 -25.82 2.84
CA ASP A 416 25.17 -26.31 4.18
C ASP A 416 23.65 -26.51 4.34
N GLU A 417 22.83 -25.84 3.53
CA GLU A 417 21.36 -26.01 3.47
C GLU A 417 20.96 -27.10 2.47
N CYS A 418 21.71 -27.22 1.38
CA CYS A 418 21.44 -28.20 0.36
C CYS A 418 22.03 -29.57 0.70
N THR A 419 21.36 -30.66 0.26
CA THR A 419 21.77 -32.05 0.57
C THR A 419 23.01 -32.54 -0.20
N GLY A 420 23.72 -31.61 -0.85
CA GLY A 420 24.87 -31.84 -1.72
C GLY A 420 24.53 -31.94 -3.21
N ARG A 421 25.57 -32.01 -4.04
CA ARG A 421 25.41 -32.16 -5.49
C ARG A 421 24.93 -33.57 -5.84
N SER A 422 23.78 -33.65 -6.51
CA SER A 422 23.27 -34.88 -7.09
C SER A 422 23.41 -34.87 -8.60
N THR A 423 23.68 -36.04 -9.16
CA THR A 423 23.68 -36.22 -10.61
C THR A 423 22.24 -36.43 -11.08
N VAL A 424 21.73 -35.49 -11.88
CA VAL A 424 20.44 -35.63 -12.53
C VAL A 424 20.66 -36.22 -13.93
N SER A 425 20.11 -37.39 -14.18
CA SER A 425 20.12 -38.03 -15.50
C SER A 425 18.84 -37.67 -16.26
N PHE A 426 18.98 -37.15 -17.48
CA PHE A 426 17.85 -36.86 -18.36
C PHE A 426 17.31 -38.14 -19.00
N ALA A 427 16.00 -38.33 -18.91
CA ALA A 427 15.31 -39.48 -19.48
C ALA A 427 14.86 -39.17 -20.91
N TYR A 428 15.07 -40.10 -21.83
CA TYR A 428 14.55 -39.97 -23.19
C TYR A 428 13.01 -39.90 -23.21
N ASP A 429 12.46 -38.89 -23.88
CA ASP A 429 11.03 -38.67 -24.05
C ASP A 429 10.61 -38.99 -25.49
N GLU A 430 10.01 -40.18 -25.67
CA GLU A 430 9.52 -40.64 -26.98
C GLU A 430 8.39 -39.74 -27.54
N ALA A 431 7.58 -39.11 -26.68
CA ALA A 431 6.42 -38.33 -27.12
C ALA A 431 6.82 -36.96 -27.68
N LEU A 432 7.93 -36.39 -27.19
CA LEU A 432 8.48 -35.13 -27.67
C LEU A 432 9.49 -35.31 -28.81
N SER A 433 9.99 -36.52 -29.02
CA SER A 433 10.96 -36.86 -30.07
C SER A 433 10.31 -37.06 -31.44
N SER A 434 11.06 -36.81 -32.52
CA SER A 434 10.62 -37.00 -33.90
C SER A 434 11.77 -37.39 -34.83
N ALA A 435 11.48 -37.75 -36.08
CA ALA A 435 12.54 -38.04 -37.05
C ALA A 435 13.43 -36.79 -37.24
N GLY A 436 14.74 -36.92 -37.02
CA GLY A 436 15.69 -35.80 -37.01
C GLY A 436 15.97 -35.16 -35.64
N THR A 437 15.21 -35.51 -34.59
CA THR A 437 15.31 -34.88 -33.26
C THR A 437 14.98 -35.85 -32.12
N LEU A 438 15.89 -36.02 -31.16
CA LEU A 438 15.63 -36.70 -29.88
C LEU A 438 15.49 -35.67 -28.77
N VAL A 439 14.52 -35.87 -27.88
CA VAL A 439 14.28 -35.02 -26.70
C VAL A 439 14.47 -35.84 -25.44
N PHE A 440 15.19 -35.28 -24.48
CA PHE A 440 15.39 -35.85 -23.15
C PHE A 440 14.88 -34.85 -22.12
N THR A 441 14.23 -35.33 -21.06
CA THR A 441 13.61 -34.50 -20.03
C THR A 441 14.02 -34.95 -18.63
N ALA A 442 14.12 -33.99 -17.72
CA ALA A 442 14.30 -34.21 -16.29
C ALA A 442 13.48 -33.17 -15.52
N THR A 443 13.19 -33.47 -14.25
CA THR A 443 12.74 -32.44 -13.31
C THR A 443 13.94 -32.04 -12.47
N VAL A 444 14.31 -30.77 -12.55
CA VAL A 444 15.41 -30.15 -11.79
C VAL A 444 14.78 -28.99 -11.03
N ASP A 445 14.90 -28.99 -9.70
CA ASP A 445 14.40 -27.93 -8.82
C ASP A 445 12.93 -27.56 -9.11
N GLY A 446 12.09 -28.59 -9.25
CA GLY A 446 10.66 -28.47 -9.58
C GLY A 446 10.34 -28.10 -11.03
N ASN A 447 11.32 -27.67 -11.83
CA ASN A 447 11.16 -27.26 -13.23
C ASN A 447 11.40 -28.43 -14.20
N GLN A 448 10.65 -28.46 -15.30
CA GLN A 448 10.86 -29.45 -16.36
C GLN A 448 11.91 -28.94 -17.34
N GLU A 449 13.10 -29.52 -17.24
CA GLU A 449 14.23 -29.23 -18.12
C GLU A 449 14.25 -30.18 -19.30
N THR A 450 14.74 -29.69 -20.44
CA THR A 450 14.77 -30.37 -21.72
C THR A 450 16.14 -30.25 -22.41
N ILE A 451 16.57 -31.36 -23.00
CA ILE A 451 17.72 -31.44 -23.90
C ILE A 451 17.26 -31.97 -25.24
N THR A 452 17.63 -31.27 -26.30
CA THR A 452 17.31 -31.63 -27.68
C THR A 452 18.59 -32.02 -28.40
N VAL A 453 18.60 -33.21 -29.01
CA VAL A 453 19.67 -33.69 -29.88
C VAL A 453 19.13 -33.71 -31.30
N SER A 454 19.72 -32.93 -32.19
CA SER A 454 19.31 -32.84 -33.59
C SER A 454 20.50 -32.96 -34.53
N THR A 455 20.24 -33.20 -35.81
CA THR A 455 21.26 -33.09 -36.85
C THR A 455 21.82 -31.67 -36.83
N ALA A 456 23.15 -31.53 -36.81
CA ALA A 456 23.74 -30.21 -36.82
C ALA A 456 23.37 -29.45 -38.10
N THR A 457 23.22 -28.14 -38.02
CA THR A 457 22.81 -27.30 -39.17
C THR A 457 23.91 -26.34 -39.62
N ASN A 458 24.97 -26.19 -38.81
CA ASN A 458 26.10 -25.33 -39.12
C ASN A 458 26.94 -25.96 -40.26
N PRO A 459 27.05 -25.32 -41.42
CA PRO A 459 27.80 -25.83 -42.56
C PRO A 459 29.29 -26.02 -42.28
N LEU A 460 29.86 -25.33 -41.28
CA LEU A 460 31.23 -25.55 -40.79
C LEU A 460 31.49 -27.01 -40.39
N TYR A 461 30.47 -27.68 -39.86
CA TYR A 461 30.59 -29.06 -39.43
C TYR A 461 30.46 -30.04 -40.59
N PHE A 462 30.21 -29.57 -41.82
CA PHE A 462 30.07 -30.41 -43.00
C PHE A 462 31.14 -30.15 -44.05
N TYR A 463 32.27 -29.56 -43.67
CA TYR A 463 33.40 -29.40 -44.59
C TYR A 463 34.21 -30.67 -44.69
N GLY A 464 34.12 -31.35 -45.83
CA GLY A 464 34.96 -32.50 -46.12
C GLY A 464 36.38 -32.10 -46.49
N SER A 465 37.29 -33.07 -46.46
CA SER A 465 38.72 -32.92 -46.76
C SER A 465 39.12 -32.25 -48.08
N THR A 466 38.19 -32.15 -49.03
CA THR A 466 38.39 -31.47 -50.31
C THR A 466 38.06 -29.97 -50.27
N GLY A 467 37.59 -29.47 -49.11
CA GLY A 467 37.21 -28.07 -48.90
C GLY A 467 35.81 -27.73 -49.40
N THR A 468 34.98 -28.72 -49.73
CA THR A 468 33.58 -28.53 -50.13
C THR A 468 32.64 -28.89 -48.99
N THR A 469 31.53 -28.15 -48.86
CA THR A 469 30.44 -28.51 -47.95
C THR A 469 29.69 -29.73 -48.46
N GLU A 470 29.54 -30.72 -47.61
CA GLU A 470 28.87 -31.99 -47.87
C GLU A 470 27.48 -32.01 -47.23
N ALA A 471 26.65 -32.99 -47.59
CA ALA A 471 25.37 -33.16 -46.92
C ALA A 471 25.58 -33.90 -45.59
N SER A 472 24.68 -33.69 -44.62
CA SER A 472 24.75 -34.42 -43.35
C SER A 472 24.58 -35.92 -43.59
N GLY A 473 25.56 -36.70 -43.11
CA GLY A 473 25.53 -38.15 -43.09
C GLY A 473 24.77 -38.75 -41.92
N VAL A 474 24.17 -37.92 -41.06
CA VAL A 474 23.47 -38.38 -39.86
C VAL A 474 22.01 -38.69 -40.16
N THR A 475 21.57 -39.87 -39.72
CA THR A 475 20.16 -40.25 -39.62
C THR A 475 19.78 -40.42 -38.15
N ILE A 476 18.81 -39.63 -37.69
CA ILE A 476 18.24 -39.76 -36.34
C ILE A 476 16.86 -40.42 -36.44
N THR A 477 16.74 -41.60 -35.86
CA THR A 477 15.49 -42.36 -35.80
C THR A 477 14.94 -42.35 -34.37
N ALA A 478 13.78 -41.69 -34.19
CA ALA A 478 13.03 -41.72 -32.94
C ALA A 478 12.17 -42.99 -32.82
N GLY A 479 11.89 -43.40 -31.57
CA GLY A 479 11.03 -44.54 -31.23
C GLY A 479 11.39 -45.12 -29.86
N SER A 480 10.87 -46.30 -29.53
CA SER A 480 11.17 -46.99 -28.26
C SER A 480 12.62 -47.49 -28.12
N SER A 481 13.41 -47.38 -29.19
CA SER A 481 14.85 -47.62 -29.21
C SER A 481 15.45 -46.57 -30.15
N PRO A 482 15.76 -45.37 -29.64
CA PRO A 482 16.26 -44.30 -30.48
C PRO A 482 17.66 -44.67 -31.01
N VAL A 483 17.91 -44.33 -32.27
CA VAL A 483 19.20 -44.62 -32.93
C VAL A 483 19.68 -43.37 -33.64
N ILE A 484 20.96 -43.04 -33.45
CA ILE A 484 21.70 -42.08 -34.27
C ILE A 484 22.71 -42.87 -35.09
N GLU A 485 22.52 -42.91 -36.40
CA GLU A 485 23.46 -43.50 -37.34
C GLU A 485 24.21 -42.37 -38.04
N ALA A 486 25.53 -42.31 -37.86
CA ALA A 486 26.42 -41.42 -38.60
C ALA A 486 27.12 -42.23 -39.70
N LEU A 487 26.83 -41.87 -40.95
CA LEU A 487 27.39 -42.50 -42.15
C LEU A 487 28.36 -41.51 -42.80
N ASP A 488 29.56 -41.96 -43.14
CA ASP A 488 30.47 -41.22 -44.02
C ASP A 488 30.99 -42.18 -45.11
N GLY A 489 31.07 -41.71 -46.35
CA GLY A 489 31.31 -42.53 -47.54
C GLY A 489 32.64 -42.24 -48.24
N ASP A 490 33.33 -43.28 -48.73
CA ASP A 490 34.63 -43.18 -49.44
C ASP A 490 34.52 -42.66 -50.90
N GLY A 491 33.31 -42.36 -51.37
CA GLY A 491 33.05 -41.88 -52.73
C GLY A 491 33.43 -42.89 -53.83
N GLY A 492 33.25 -44.19 -53.59
CA GLY A 492 33.54 -45.26 -54.54
C GLY A 492 32.98 -45.06 -55.97
N THR A 493 33.69 -45.64 -56.95
CA THR A 493 33.37 -45.49 -58.40
C THR A 493 32.13 -46.26 -58.90
N ASN A 494 31.39 -46.96 -58.03
CA ASN A 494 30.19 -47.71 -58.42
C ASN A 494 28.90 -46.89 -58.19
N PRO A 495 27.96 -46.88 -59.15
CA PRO A 495 26.67 -46.24 -58.96
C PRO A 495 25.83 -47.08 -57.98
N GLY A 496 25.92 -46.72 -56.71
CA GLY A 496 25.28 -47.40 -55.58
C GLY A 496 26.03 -47.27 -54.24
N GLU A 497 27.28 -46.79 -54.24
CA GLU A 497 28.04 -46.46 -53.03
C GLU A 497 27.70 -45.04 -52.53
N PHE A 498 27.67 -44.87 -51.20
CA PHE A 498 27.22 -43.68 -50.49
C PHE A 498 28.09 -42.46 -50.84
N ALA A 499 27.49 -41.26 -50.86
CA ALA A 499 28.23 -40.01 -51.07
C ALA A 499 29.21 -39.77 -49.90
N VAL A 500 30.26 -38.97 -50.12
CA VAL A 500 31.10 -38.44 -49.03
C VAL A 500 30.19 -37.52 -48.19
N LEU A 501 30.02 -37.85 -46.91
CA LEU A 501 29.02 -37.23 -46.05
C LEU A 501 29.61 -37.00 -44.66
N GLU A 502 29.93 -35.74 -44.39
CA GLU A 502 30.28 -35.35 -43.04
C GLU A 502 29.10 -35.50 -42.06
N SER A 503 29.41 -35.94 -40.84
CA SER A 503 28.40 -36.26 -39.83
C SER A 503 28.60 -35.44 -38.55
N ALA A 504 27.53 -34.79 -38.07
CA ALA A 504 27.53 -34.02 -36.82
C ALA A 504 26.12 -33.93 -36.20
N ILE A 505 26.06 -33.94 -34.87
CA ILE A 505 24.83 -33.71 -34.08
C ILE A 505 25.04 -32.58 -33.08
N THR A 506 23.99 -31.80 -32.82
CA THR A 506 24.00 -30.70 -31.86
C THR A 506 23.10 -31.03 -30.67
N PHE A 507 23.62 -30.80 -29.48
CA PHE A 507 22.92 -30.82 -28.20
C PHE A 507 22.53 -29.39 -27.86
N THR A 508 21.26 -29.16 -27.54
CA THR A 508 20.75 -27.87 -27.04
C THR A 508 19.96 -28.14 -25.77
N SER A 509 20.31 -27.48 -24.68
CA SER A 509 19.73 -27.67 -23.35
C SER A 509 19.10 -26.38 -22.85
N THR A 510 18.12 -26.54 -21.98
CA THR A 510 17.46 -25.44 -21.23
C THR A 510 18.18 -25.10 -19.94
N ILE A 511 19.04 -26.01 -19.45
CA ILE A 511 19.93 -25.82 -18.32
C ILE A 511 21.37 -26.21 -18.70
N ALA A 512 22.38 -25.68 -18.01
CA ALA A 512 23.76 -26.09 -18.25
C ALA A 512 24.01 -27.56 -17.86
N ILE A 513 24.70 -28.30 -18.72
CA ILE A 513 25.10 -29.71 -18.51
C ILE A 513 26.61 -29.85 -18.65
N ASP A 514 27.20 -30.83 -17.97
CA ASP A 514 28.66 -31.03 -17.93
C ASP A 514 29.09 -32.45 -18.32
N ARG A 515 28.16 -33.42 -18.37
CA ARG A 515 28.47 -34.83 -18.65
C ARG A 515 27.56 -35.46 -19.69
N ILE A 516 28.15 -36.03 -20.74
CA ILE A 516 27.44 -36.83 -21.74
C ILE A 516 28.07 -38.21 -21.77
N GLN A 517 27.29 -39.24 -21.46
CA GLN A 517 27.69 -40.63 -21.57
C GLN A 517 27.11 -41.27 -22.83
N LEU A 518 27.97 -41.96 -23.56
CA LEU A 518 27.66 -42.80 -24.71
C LEU A 518 27.78 -44.26 -24.25
N PRO A 519 26.71 -44.87 -23.69
CA PRO A 519 26.77 -46.19 -23.07
C PRO A 519 26.90 -47.34 -24.07
N THR A 520 26.48 -47.12 -25.32
CA THR A 520 26.56 -48.13 -26.39
C THR A 520 27.03 -47.48 -27.69
N LEU A 521 28.34 -47.58 -27.90
CA LEU A 521 29.01 -47.34 -29.16
C LEU A 521 29.13 -48.68 -29.91
N ASP A 522 28.33 -48.82 -30.97
CA ASP A 522 28.31 -50.00 -31.83
C ASP A 522 28.78 -49.66 -33.24
N ASP A 523 29.36 -50.66 -33.90
CA ASP A 523 29.93 -50.61 -35.25
C ASP A 523 31.05 -49.58 -35.43
N TYR A 524 31.67 -49.16 -34.33
CA TYR A 524 32.67 -48.09 -34.33
C TYR A 524 34.02 -48.61 -34.86
N ASP A 525 34.54 -48.02 -35.94
CA ASP A 525 35.75 -48.46 -36.66
C ASP A 525 35.61 -49.89 -37.22
N ARG A 526 34.58 -50.08 -38.06
CA ARG A 526 34.06 -51.37 -38.55
C ARG A 526 35.04 -52.18 -39.42
N ASP A 527 35.96 -51.51 -40.11
CA ASP A 527 36.81 -52.16 -41.11
C ASP A 527 38.10 -52.76 -40.52
N ASN A 528 38.52 -53.90 -41.09
CA ASN A 528 39.54 -54.79 -40.52
C ASN A 528 40.98 -54.31 -40.81
N ASN A 529 41.22 -53.00 -40.83
CA ASN A 529 42.54 -52.41 -41.02
C ASN A 529 43.39 -52.66 -39.76
N ALA A 530 44.33 -53.61 -39.86
CA ALA A 530 45.07 -54.14 -38.73
C ALA A 530 46.12 -53.18 -38.11
N THR A 531 46.16 -51.89 -38.49
CA THR A 531 47.30 -51.02 -38.18
C THR A 531 47.00 -49.57 -37.73
N SER A 532 45.79 -49.03 -37.88
CA SER A 532 45.46 -47.65 -37.40
C SER A 532 43.93 -47.47 -37.26
N PRO A 533 43.45 -46.64 -36.32
CA PRO A 533 42.05 -46.27 -36.25
C PRO A 533 41.65 -45.29 -37.35
N THR A 534 40.48 -45.49 -37.94
CA THR A 534 39.92 -44.62 -39.01
C THR A 534 38.74 -43.80 -38.51
N ASP A 535 38.02 -44.24 -37.48
CA ASP A 535 36.84 -43.51 -37.01
C ASP A 535 37.15 -42.76 -35.72
N ALA A 536 36.70 -41.51 -35.65
CA ALA A 536 36.88 -40.67 -34.48
C ALA A 536 35.66 -39.80 -34.19
N ILE A 537 35.50 -39.41 -32.93
CA ILE A 537 34.54 -38.37 -32.53
C ILE A 537 35.19 -37.31 -31.65
N ALA A 538 34.68 -36.08 -31.72
CA ALA A 538 35.12 -34.98 -30.86
C ALA A 538 34.02 -33.93 -30.68
N PHE A 539 34.04 -33.23 -29.55
CA PHE A 539 33.14 -32.10 -29.30
C PHE A 539 33.74 -30.78 -29.78
N THR A 540 32.87 -29.81 -30.08
CA THR A 540 33.22 -28.42 -30.38
C THR A 540 33.44 -27.55 -29.14
N ILE A 541 33.51 -28.16 -27.96
CA ILE A 541 33.74 -27.50 -26.66
C ILE A 541 34.90 -28.19 -25.91
N PRO A 542 35.68 -27.46 -25.09
CA PRO A 542 36.75 -28.04 -24.30
C PRO A 542 36.24 -29.08 -23.30
N GLY A 543 36.96 -30.20 -23.19
CA GLY A 543 36.63 -31.27 -22.26
C GLY A 543 37.45 -32.54 -22.53
N THR A 544 37.25 -33.53 -21.66
CA THR A 544 38.01 -34.77 -21.66
C THR A 544 37.11 -35.99 -21.79
N TRP A 545 37.54 -36.95 -22.61
CA TRP A 545 36.91 -38.25 -22.71
C TRP A 545 37.45 -39.23 -21.66
N GLN A 546 36.54 -39.79 -20.88
CA GLN A 546 36.77 -40.94 -20.03
C GLN A 546 36.26 -42.20 -20.75
N VAL A 547 37.11 -43.23 -20.85
CA VAL A 547 36.72 -44.53 -21.38
C VAL A 547 36.17 -45.38 -20.23
N ASP A 548 34.88 -45.70 -20.25
CA ASP A 548 34.21 -46.45 -19.19
C ASP A 548 34.37 -47.96 -19.40
N SER A 549 34.22 -48.44 -20.64
CA SER A 549 34.44 -49.84 -21.03
C SER A 549 34.59 -50.02 -22.54
N GLY A 550 35.08 -51.18 -22.98
CA GLY A 550 35.33 -51.46 -24.41
C GLY A 550 36.67 -50.88 -24.90
N ASP A 551 37.07 -51.25 -26.12
CA ASP A 551 38.42 -51.04 -26.64
C ASP A 551 38.63 -49.65 -27.25
N MET A 552 38.55 -48.60 -26.41
CA MET A 552 38.70 -47.20 -26.81
C MET A 552 39.92 -46.50 -26.18
N ALA A 553 40.32 -45.40 -26.80
CA ALA A 553 41.36 -44.49 -26.32
C ALA A 553 41.02 -43.05 -26.69
N SER A 554 41.44 -42.09 -25.85
CA SER A 554 41.28 -40.66 -26.13
C SER A 554 42.61 -39.95 -26.34
N TYR A 555 42.60 -38.94 -27.20
CA TYR A 555 43.79 -38.19 -27.59
C TYR A 555 43.51 -36.70 -27.59
N ASP A 556 44.52 -35.91 -27.26
CA ASP A 556 44.48 -34.45 -27.34
C ASP A 556 44.48 -34.01 -28.81
N LEU A 557 43.49 -33.22 -29.21
CA LEU A 557 43.32 -32.79 -30.61
C LEU A 557 44.44 -31.89 -31.10
N THR A 558 45.06 -31.12 -30.20
CA THR A 558 46.08 -30.11 -30.54
C THR A 558 47.47 -30.74 -30.64
N THR A 559 47.80 -31.63 -29.71
CA THR A 559 49.13 -32.22 -29.54
C THR A 559 49.24 -33.65 -30.07
N GLY A 560 48.11 -34.32 -30.30
CA GLY A 560 48.04 -35.73 -30.68
C GLY A 560 48.50 -36.70 -29.57
N ALA A 561 48.65 -36.21 -28.34
CA ALA A 561 49.09 -37.00 -27.20
C ALA A 561 47.96 -37.88 -26.67
N LEU A 562 48.27 -39.12 -26.28
CA LEU A 562 47.32 -40.03 -25.62
C LEU A 562 46.95 -39.48 -24.24
N ILE A 563 45.64 -39.33 -23.96
CA ILE A 563 45.10 -38.85 -22.68
C ILE A 563 44.66 -40.03 -21.82
N THR A 564 43.71 -40.84 -22.30
CA THR A 564 43.22 -42.05 -21.62
C THR A 564 43.24 -43.26 -22.54
N ASN A 565 43.56 -44.44 -21.99
CA ASN A 565 43.53 -45.74 -22.70
C ASN A 565 42.90 -46.78 -21.77
N ASN A 566 42.14 -47.74 -22.30
CA ASN A 566 41.59 -48.83 -21.48
C ASN A 566 42.71 -49.80 -20.99
N GLU A 567 42.39 -50.67 -20.02
CA GLU A 567 43.35 -51.63 -19.43
C GLU A 567 43.79 -52.79 -20.38
N ASN A 568 43.05 -53.04 -21.46
CA ASN A 568 43.26 -54.08 -22.46
C ASN A 568 43.86 -53.58 -23.81
N GLY A 569 44.03 -52.26 -23.98
CA GLY A 569 44.36 -51.60 -25.25
C GLY A 569 45.86 -51.42 -25.49
N ASP A 570 46.29 -51.57 -26.74
CA ASP A 570 47.68 -51.32 -27.19
C ASP A 570 47.84 -49.92 -27.85
N ALA A 571 47.10 -48.92 -27.33
CA ALA A 571 47.03 -47.58 -27.90
C ALA A 571 48.39 -46.89 -28.04
N ALA A 572 49.35 -47.20 -27.16
CA ALA A 572 50.72 -46.69 -27.22
C ALA A 572 51.52 -47.20 -28.44
N ASN A 573 51.14 -48.33 -29.05
CA ASN A 573 51.71 -48.83 -30.32
C ASN A 573 50.85 -48.45 -31.54
N ASN A 574 49.63 -47.96 -31.31
CA ASN A 574 48.75 -47.35 -32.33
C ASN A 574 49.20 -45.92 -32.71
N ILE A 575 50.40 -45.49 -32.26
CA ILE A 575 51.04 -44.20 -32.53
C ILE A 575 51.51 -44.13 -33.98
N SER A 576 50.54 -44.00 -34.87
CA SER A 576 50.67 -43.16 -36.05
C SER A 576 49.44 -42.26 -36.16
N VAL A 577 49.16 -41.48 -35.11
CA VAL A 577 48.59 -40.12 -35.28
C VAL A 577 49.58 -39.17 -36.01
N GLY A 578 50.66 -39.71 -36.60
CA GLY A 578 51.55 -39.06 -37.57
C GLY A 578 51.12 -39.32 -39.02
N GLY A 579 49.81 -39.28 -39.29
CA GLY A 579 49.23 -39.50 -40.62
C GLY A 579 47.71 -39.25 -40.71
N SER A 580 46.98 -39.37 -39.60
CA SER A 580 45.55 -39.07 -39.46
C SER A 580 45.29 -37.58 -39.17
N SER A 581 44.30 -36.96 -39.81
CA SER A 581 44.01 -35.52 -39.74
C SER A 581 43.19 -35.11 -38.51
N ASN A 582 43.75 -35.11 -37.30
CA ASN A 582 43.13 -34.35 -36.17
C ASN A 582 42.91 -32.86 -36.55
N GLN A 583 43.65 -32.37 -37.54
CA GLN A 583 43.48 -31.07 -38.18
C GLN A 583 42.08 -30.87 -38.79
N GLU A 584 41.39 -31.93 -39.18
CA GLU A 584 40.06 -31.88 -39.77
C GLU A 584 39.01 -31.53 -38.72
N PHE A 585 39.07 -32.17 -37.54
CA PHE A 585 38.31 -31.72 -36.37
C PHE A 585 38.59 -30.26 -36.04
N LEU A 586 39.85 -29.84 -35.97
CA LEU A 586 40.19 -28.42 -35.71
C LEU A 586 39.63 -27.46 -36.77
N THR A 587 39.49 -27.91 -38.02
CA THR A 587 38.93 -27.12 -39.12
C THR A 587 37.40 -27.06 -39.05
N ARG A 588 36.77 -28.12 -38.54
CA ARG A 588 35.33 -28.22 -38.25
C ARG A 588 34.96 -27.69 -36.85
N GLY A 589 35.90 -27.08 -36.12
CA GLY A 589 35.66 -26.44 -34.81
C GLY A 589 35.76 -27.36 -33.59
N GLY A 590 36.22 -28.60 -33.74
CA GLY A 590 36.52 -29.51 -32.64
C GLY A 590 37.68 -29.00 -31.79
N VAL A 591 37.57 -29.17 -30.46
CA VAL A 591 38.57 -28.72 -29.47
C VAL A 591 38.68 -29.71 -28.31
N GLY A 592 39.75 -29.62 -27.52
CA GLY A 592 39.99 -30.51 -26.38
C GLY A 592 40.51 -31.89 -26.81
N SER A 593 39.66 -32.91 -26.74
CA SER A 593 40.05 -34.30 -26.98
C SER A 593 39.13 -35.04 -27.96
N SER A 594 39.73 -35.97 -28.72
CA SER A 594 39.02 -36.92 -29.57
C SER A 594 39.01 -38.31 -28.92
N LEU A 595 37.98 -39.08 -29.25
CA LEU A 595 37.82 -40.47 -28.86
C LEU A 595 37.97 -41.35 -30.11
N LEU A 596 38.70 -42.47 -29.98
CA LEU A 596 39.09 -43.40 -31.05
C LEU A 596 39.14 -44.85 -30.54
N ARG A 597 39.32 -45.83 -31.45
CA ARG A 597 39.65 -47.22 -31.10
C ARG A 597 41.04 -47.34 -30.43
N GLY A 598 41.10 -48.12 -29.35
CA GLY A 598 42.29 -48.33 -28.50
C GLY A 598 43.12 -49.59 -28.83
N THR A 599 42.66 -50.46 -29.73
CA THR A 599 43.31 -51.74 -30.09
C THR A 599 43.68 -51.82 -31.60
N VAL A 600 44.53 -52.80 -31.94
CA VAL A 600 44.94 -53.08 -33.33
C VAL A 600 43.97 -54.07 -34.01
N GLY A 601 42.90 -53.53 -34.58
CA GLY A 601 41.96 -54.23 -35.48
C GLY A 601 40.71 -54.79 -34.81
N GLY A 602 39.63 -54.86 -35.61
CA GLY A 602 38.29 -55.29 -35.22
C GLY A 602 37.34 -54.11 -35.03
N GLU A 603 36.05 -54.35 -35.28
CA GLU A 603 34.96 -53.41 -34.97
C GLU A 603 34.80 -53.27 -33.45
N THR A 604 34.60 -52.03 -32.99
CA THR A 604 34.31 -51.75 -31.59
C THR A 604 32.80 -51.82 -31.40
N ASN A 605 32.34 -52.88 -30.74
CA ASN A 605 30.93 -53.11 -30.41
C ASN A 605 30.73 -53.09 -28.89
N GLY A 606 29.70 -52.38 -28.45
CA GLY A 606 29.31 -52.24 -27.05
C GLY A 606 30.33 -51.49 -26.19
N ALA A 607 31.10 -50.55 -26.76
CA ALA A 607 31.97 -49.69 -25.96
C ALA A 607 31.17 -48.58 -25.27
N SER A 608 31.71 -48.07 -24.16
CA SER A 608 31.12 -46.99 -23.38
C SER A 608 32.16 -45.94 -23.07
N ALA A 609 31.80 -44.67 -23.28
CA ALA A 609 32.65 -43.53 -22.95
C ALA A 609 31.81 -42.37 -22.43
N THR A 610 32.41 -41.56 -21.56
CA THR A 610 31.81 -40.36 -21.00
C THR A 610 32.65 -39.15 -21.38
N PHE A 611 32.02 -38.13 -21.95
CA PHE A 611 32.62 -36.81 -22.12
C PHE A 611 32.32 -35.95 -20.89
N ILE A 612 33.35 -35.33 -20.33
CA ILE A 612 33.27 -34.39 -19.20
C ILE A 612 33.76 -33.04 -19.72
N ALA A 613 32.86 -32.05 -19.79
CA ALA A 613 33.20 -30.71 -20.23
C ALA A 613 34.05 -29.99 -19.16
N ASP A 614 34.98 -29.14 -19.59
CA ASP A 614 35.78 -28.33 -18.66
C ASP A 614 34.93 -27.23 -17.99
N SER A 615 33.81 -26.86 -18.60
CA SER A 615 32.81 -25.95 -18.06
C SER A 615 31.41 -26.39 -18.54
N PRO A 616 30.36 -26.26 -17.70
CA PRO A 616 28.99 -26.57 -18.10
C PRO A 616 28.56 -25.79 -19.35
N PHE A 617 27.71 -26.39 -20.18
CA PHE A 617 27.27 -25.79 -21.45
C PHE A 617 25.77 -25.99 -21.68
N VAL A 618 25.17 -25.08 -22.44
CA VAL A 618 23.78 -25.18 -22.91
C VAL A 618 23.69 -25.59 -24.39
N GLU A 619 24.79 -25.51 -25.12
CA GLU A 619 24.88 -25.97 -26.50
C GLU A 619 26.26 -26.55 -26.80
N ALA A 620 26.30 -27.73 -27.43
CA ALA A 620 27.54 -28.34 -27.92
C ALA A 620 27.28 -29.22 -29.13
N THR A 621 28.25 -29.35 -30.04
CA THR A 621 28.14 -30.24 -31.20
C THR A 621 29.15 -31.38 -31.09
N LEU A 622 28.70 -32.61 -31.33
CA LEU A 622 29.53 -33.79 -31.49
C LEU A 622 29.78 -34.03 -32.99
N LEU A 623 31.05 -34.03 -33.36
CA LEU A 623 31.55 -34.28 -34.70
C LEU A 623 31.92 -35.76 -34.85
N PHE A 624 31.59 -36.35 -35.99
CA PHE A 624 32.04 -37.68 -36.42
C PHE A 624 32.91 -37.51 -37.67
N GLU A 625 34.04 -38.22 -37.73
CA GLU A 625 35.03 -38.04 -38.81
C GLU A 625 35.71 -39.36 -39.21
N ASP A 626 35.98 -39.50 -40.51
CA ASP A 626 36.89 -40.50 -41.09
C ASP A 626 38.31 -39.95 -41.17
N LEU A 627 39.12 -40.35 -40.20
CA LEU A 627 40.53 -40.04 -40.14
C LEU A 627 41.28 -40.71 -41.29
N ALA A 628 41.58 -39.91 -42.32
CA ALA A 628 42.34 -40.35 -43.48
C ALA A 628 43.70 -40.97 -43.12
N GLN A 629 43.94 -42.22 -43.53
CA GLN A 629 45.24 -42.89 -43.36
C GLN A 629 46.13 -42.61 -44.59
N ASN A 630 47.13 -41.72 -44.47
CA ASN A 630 48.00 -41.32 -45.59
C ASN A 630 47.22 -40.83 -46.84
N GLY A 631 46.03 -40.25 -46.64
CA GLY A 631 45.16 -39.75 -47.71
C GLY A 631 44.22 -40.78 -48.34
N ALA A 632 44.13 -42.01 -47.80
CA ALA A 632 43.07 -42.95 -48.12
C ALA A 632 41.96 -42.87 -47.05
N ARG A 633 40.70 -42.88 -47.50
CA ARG A 633 39.47 -42.84 -46.69
C ARG A 633 38.74 -44.18 -46.77
N GLU A 634 38.03 -44.56 -45.72
CA GLU A 634 37.17 -45.76 -45.63
C GLU A 634 35.70 -45.34 -45.41
N ASN A 635 34.75 -46.28 -45.48
CA ASN A 635 33.34 -45.96 -45.17
C ASN A 635 33.10 -46.10 -43.66
N ILE A 636 32.56 -45.06 -43.02
CA ILE A 636 32.15 -45.10 -41.62
C ILE A 636 30.68 -45.48 -41.51
N ILE A 637 30.36 -46.35 -40.55
CA ILE A 637 29.01 -46.44 -39.98
C ILE A 637 29.12 -46.49 -38.45
N ASN A 638 28.99 -45.33 -37.80
CA ASN A 638 28.95 -45.24 -36.34
C ASN A 638 27.50 -45.27 -35.86
N THR A 639 27.18 -46.17 -34.92
CA THR A 639 25.81 -46.30 -34.40
C THR A 639 25.78 -45.98 -32.91
N LEU A 640 25.01 -44.96 -32.54
CA LEU A 640 24.64 -44.67 -31.15
C LEU A 640 23.23 -45.18 -30.91
N THR A 641 23.08 -46.21 -30.09
CA THR A 641 21.77 -46.82 -29.78
C THR A 641 21.17 -46.35 -28.46
N SER A 642 21.94 -45.60 -27.66
CA SER A 642 21.52 -45.01 -26.41
C SER A 642 22.43 -43.84 -26.04
N LEU A 643 21.87 -42.83 -25.39
CA LEU A 643 22.60 -41.74 -24.75
C LEU A 643 22.11 -41.63 -23.30
N ILE A 644 23.04 -41.41 -22.37
CA ILE A 644 22.76 -41.01 -21.01
C ILE A 644 23.35 -39.61 -20.84
N ILE A 645 22.50 -38.63 -20.56
CA ILE A 645 22.93 -37.24 -20.41
C ILE A 645 22.73 -36.85 -18.95
N GLU A 646 23.79 -36.33 -18.34
CA GLU A 646 23.83 -36.04 -16.91
C GLU A 646 24.29 -34.61 -16.66
N THR A 647 23.77 -34.03 -15.59
CA THR A 647 24.26 -32.78 -15.03
C THR A 647 24.43 -32.92 -13.53
N SER A 648 25.42 -32.25 -12.95
CA SER A 648 25.57 -32.15 -11.51
C SER A 648 24.87 -30.90 -10.99
N VAL A 649 23.72 -31.07 -10.33
CA VAL A 649 22.93 -29.97 -9.75
C VAL A 649 22.99 -30.05 -8.22
N LEU A 650 23.04 -28.89 -7.58
CA LEU A 650 22.92 -28.77 -6.13
C LEU A 650 21.44 -28.98 -5.79
N ILE A 651 21.10 -29.99 -4.97
CA ILE A 651 19.69 -30.22 -4.60
C ILE A 651 19.43 -29.61 -3.23
N CYS A 652 18.67 -28.54 -3.25
CA CYS A 652 18.24 -27.81 -2.08
C CYS A 652 16.84 -28.27 -1.70
N PRO A 653 16.62 -28.70 -0.44
CA PRO A 653 15.27 -28.98 0.05
C PRO A 653 14.40 -27.73 -0.03
N ASP A 654 13.09 -27.96 0.05
CA ASP A 654 12.04 -26.96 0.24
C ASP A 654 11.28 -27.50 1.45
N THR A 655 11.70 -27.07 2.64
CA THR A 655 11.36 -27.69 3.92
C THR A 655 9.87 -27.53 4.21
N ASP A 656 9.32 -26.33 4.05
CA ASP A 656 7.91 -26.07 4.27
C ASP A 656 7.01 -26.41 3.05
N GLY A 657 7.61 -26.55 1.87
CA GLY A 657 6.96 -26.92 0.62
C GLY A 657 6.28 -25.75 -0.10
N ASP A 658 6.68 -24.50 0.14
CA ASP A 658 6.04 -23.29 -0.37
C ASP A 658 6.49 -22.88 -1.78
N GLY A 659 7.53 -23.57 -2.27
CA GLY A 659 8.08 -23.40 -3.61
C GLY A 659 9.32 -22.52 -3.67
N LEU A 660 9.80 -21.99 -2.54
CA LEU A 660 11.18 -21.56 -2.36
C LEU A 660 11.99 -22.73 -1.79
N SER A 661 13.25 -22.87 -2.21
CA SER A 661 14.15 -23.83 -1.58
C SER A 661 14.85 -23.17 -0.41
N ASP A 662 15.26 -23.95 0.59
CA ASP A 662 15.82 -23.46 1.86
C ASP A 662 16.93 -22.42 1.63
N ASN A 663 17.84 -22.65 0.67
CA ASN A 663 18.93 -21.72 0.30
C ASN A 663 18.50 -20.42 -0.41
N LEU A 664 17.20 -20.20 -0.52
CA LEU A 664 16.55 -19.03 -1.12
C LEU A 664 15.41 -18.53 -0.20
N ASP A 665 15.28 -19.10 0.99
CA ASP A 665 14.18 -18.88 1.92
C ASP A 665 14.74 -18.42 3.26
N LEU A 666 14.22 -17.31 3.77
CA LEU A 666 14.74 -16.66 4.97
C LEU A 666 14.15 -17.25 6.26
N ASP A 667 13.15 -18.14 6.13
CA ASP A 667 12.43 -18.85 7.20
C ASP A 667 11.98 -20.21 6.64
N SER A 668 12.95 -21.12 6.46
CA SER A 668 12.80 -22.41 5.77
C SER A 668 11.68 -23.31 6.32
N ASP A 669 11.31 -23.14 7.60
CA ASP A 669 10.22 -23.89 8.22
C ASP A 669 8.96 -23.06 8.51
N ASN A 670 8.98 -21.76 8.22
CA ASN A 670 7.84 -20.86 8.23
C ASN A 670 7.12 -20.80 9.59
N ASP A 671 7.89 -20.88 10.67
CA ASP A 671 7.39 -20.72 12.03
C ASP A 671 7.43 -19.26 12.53
N GLY A 672 8.05 -18.38 11.75
CA GLY A 672 8.18 -16.95 12.00
C GLY A 672 9.48 -16.56 12.68
N CYS A 673 10.42 -17.49 12.87
CA CYS A 673 11.79 -17.21 13.25
C CYS A 673 12.72 -17.31 12.04
N PRO A 674 13.46 -16.25 11.67
CA PRO A 674 14.36 -16.32 10.53
C PRO A 674 15.52 -17.30 10.71
N ASP A 675 15.90 -17.97 9.63
CA ASP A 675 17.00 -18.94 9.57
C ASP A 675 18.33 -18.34 10.05
N ALA A 676 18.53 -17.06 9.75
CA ALA A 676 19.64 -16.27 10.26
C ALA A 676 19.75 -16.31 11.80
N ILE A 677 18.64 -16.29 12.53
CA ILE A 677 18.63 -16.38 14.01
C ILE A 677 18.73 -17.83 14.48
N GLU A 678 18.10 -18.76 13.78
CA GLU A 678 18.03 -20.17 14.16
C GLU A 678 19.31 -20.96 13.87
N GLY A 679 20.14 -20.45 12.97
CA GLY A 679 21.48 -20.95 12.69
C GLY A 679 22.46 -20.81 13.87
N GLN A 680 23.64 -21.41 13.74
CA GLN A 680 24.61 -21.48 14.84
C GLN A 680 25.48 -20.22 15.03
N GLY A 681 25.14 -19.12 14.37
CA GLY A 681 25.85 -17.84 14.37
C GLY A 681 25.56 -16.96 15.59
N ALA A 682 24.52 -17.29 16.37
CA ALA A 682 24.03 -16.52 17.52
C ALA A 682 23.66 -15.07 17.15
N PHE A 683 22.97 -14.92 16.01
CA PHE A 683 22.43 -13.64 15.57
C PHE A 683 21.13 -13.31 16.31
N THR A 684 20.73 -12.04 16.26
CA THR A 684 19.50 -11.55 16.89
C THR A 684 18.78 -10.64 15.91
N ALA A 685 17.54 -10.26 16.19
CA ALA A 685 16.80 -9.30 15.36
C ALA A 685 17.53 -7.95 15.13
N ALA A 686 18.53 -7.59 15.95
CA ALA A 686 19.35 -6.40 15.74
C ALA A 686 20.39 -6.55 14.61
N ASN A 687 20.64 -7.77 14.15
CA ASN A 687 21.53 -8.10 13.05
C ASN A 687 20.81 -8.14 11.71
N LEU A 688 19.48 -8.19 11.69
CA LEU A 688 18.70 -8.39 10.47
C LEU A 688 18.27 -7.06 9.83
N VAL A 689 18.08 -7.08 8.52
CA VAL A 689 17.46 -6.00 7.75
C VAL A 689 15.94 -6.08 7.95
N ASN A 690 15.32 -4.98 8.37
CA ASN A 690 13.86 -4.86 8.56
C ASN A 690 13.18 -6.14 9.12
N PRO A 691 13.45 -6.52 10.38
CA PRO A 691 12.94 -7.76 10.96
C PRO A 691 11.41 -7.95 10.78
N GLY A 692 11.00 -9.13 10.34
CA GLY A 692 9.64 -9.54 10.00
C GLY A 692 9.23 -9.24 8.56
N THR A 693 10.16 -8.88 7.68
CA THR A 693 9.88 -8.63 6.25
C THR A 693 11.01 -8.99 5.30
N ASP A 694 12.25 -8.70 5.67
CA ASP A 694 13.44 -8.89 4.82
C ASP A 694 14.35 -9.90 5.50
N ASP A 695 14.52 -9.82 6.83
CA ASP A 695 15.05 -10.90 7.70
C ASP A 695 16.45 -11.46 7.36
N SER A 696 17.07 -10.98 6.26
CA SER A 696 18.45 -11.15 5.86
C SER A 696 19.42 -10.39 6.78
N LEU A 697 20.71 -10.70 6.73
CA LEU A 697 21.71 -10.03 7.58
C LEU A 697 22.05 -8.60 7.11
N ASP A 698 21.98 -7.61 8.02
CA ASP A 698 22.29 -6.19 7.80
C ASP A 698 23.82 -5.96 7.75
N SER A 699 24.47 -6.47 6.70
CA SER A 699 25.91 -6.28 6.49
C SER A 699 26.33 -6.30 5.02
N PRO A 700 27.46 -5.65 4.67
CA PRO A 700 28.06 -5.81 3.36
C PRO A 700 28.45 -7.26 3.12
N VAL A 701 28.39 -7.66 1.87
CA VAL A 701 28.73 -8.99 1.39
C VAL A 701 30.18 -9.10 0.90
N GLY A 702 30.69 -10.33 0.86
CA GLY A 702 32.00 -10.66 0.30
C GLY A 702 32.03 -10.57 -1.24
N THR A 703 33.13 -11.00 -1.86
CA THR A 703 33.18 -11.18 -3.34
C THR A 703 32.50 -12.48 -3.80
N ASN A 704 31.91 -13.20 -2.86
CA ASN A 704 31.30 -14.52 -2.97
C ASN A 704 29.91 -14.50 -2.34
N GLY A 705 29.29 -13.31 -2.24
CA GLY A 705 27.95 -13.06 -1.69
C GLY A 705 27.77 -13.21 -0.18
N VAL A 706 28.57 -14.04 0.50
CA VAL A 706 28.41 -14.26 1.95
C VAL A 706 28.50 -12.96 2.81
N PRO A 707 27.57 -12.73 3.76
CA PRO A 707 27.60 -11.60 4.69
C PRO A 707 28.89 -11.50 5.50
N THR A 708 29.43 -10.29 5.66
CA THR A 708 30.69 -10.07 6.39
C THR A 708 30.53 -9.83 7.89
N VAL A 709 29.33 -10.04 8.42
CA VAL A 709 29.04 -9.90 9.86
C VAL A 709 29.76 -10.98 10.68
N SER A 710 30.22 -10.62 11.88
CA SER A 710 30.90 -11.57 12.76
C SER A 710 29.95 -12.70 13.18
N GLY A 711 30.22 -13.91 12.74
CA GLY A 711 29.35 -15.07 12.94
C GLY A 711 29.01 -15.77 11.63
N SER A 712 29.08 -15.05 10.51
CA SER A 712 28.85 -15.58 9.17
C SER A 712 30.18 -16.00 8.49
N PRO A 713 30.19 -17.10 7.70
CA PRO A 713 29.07 -18.03 7.55
C PRO A 713 28.84 -18.86 8.82
N GLN A 714 27.59 -19.28 9.02
CA GLN A 714 27.14 -20.12 10.13
C GLN A 714 26.75 -21.53 9.65
N ASP A 715 26.81 -22.51 10.56
CA ASP A 715 26.30 -23.85 10.29
C ASP A 715 24.77 -23.87 10.48
N THR A 716 24.06 -24.66 9.66
CA THR A 716 22.63 -24.95 9.84
C THR A 716 22.34 -25.69 11.16
N SER A 717 21.08 -25.73 11.58
CA SER A 717 20.60 -26.33 12.83
C SER A 717 19.32 -27.16 12.61
N ALA A 718 18.78 -27.77 13.68
CA ALA A 718 17.50 -28.51 13.55
C ALA A 718 16.30 -27.55 13.61
N GLU A 719 16.52 -26.40 14.24
CA GLU A 719 15.60 -25.30 14.44
C GLU A 719 15.20 -24.70 13.09
N VAL A 720 16.15 -24.41 12.20
CA VAL A 720 15.94 -23.95 10.79
C VAL A 720 14.98 -24.83 9.97
N THR A 721 14.78 -26.10 10.35
CA THR A 721 13.98 -27.05 9.57
C THR A 721 12.81 -27.68 10.33
N THR A 722 12.56 -27.25 11.57
CA THR A 722 11.56 -27.85 12.46
C THR A 722 10.73 -26.80 13.18
N ALA A 723 9.63 -26.44 12.51
CA ALA A 723 8.73 -25.41 12.98
C ALA A 723 8.23 -25.67 14.40
N SER A 724 8.34 -24.66 15.26
CA SER A 724 8.06 -24.74 16.68
C SER A 724 7.12 -23.61 17.13
N GLN A 725 6.10 -23.92 17.93
CA GLN A 725 5.27 -22.90 18.57
C GLN A 725 5.12 -23.16 20.07
N VAL A 726 4.96 -22.08 20.84
CA VAL A 726 4.52 -22.15 22.24
C VAL A 726 3.03 -21.86 22.36
N ILE A 727 2.33 -22.79 23.00
CA ILE A 727 0.91 -22.67 23.33
C ILE A 727 0.80 -22.26 24.80
N VAL A 728 0.23 -21.07 25.02
CA VAL A 728 -0.08 -20.53 26.34
C VAL A 728 -1.51 -20.02 26.38
N ASP A 729 -2.24 -20.37 27.44
CA ASP A 729 -3.52 -19.74 27.74
C ASP A 729 -3.27 -18.44 28.52
N ALA A 730 -3.11 -17.33 27.80
CA ALA A 730 -2.86 -16.01 28.38
C ALA A 730 -3.92 -15.60 29.43
N ALA A 731 -5.17 -16.06 29.28
CA ALA A 731 -6.24 -15.76 30.21
C ALA A 731 -6.17 -16.57 31.52
N ALA A 732 -5.32 -17.61 31.57
CA ALA A 732 -5.13 -18.41 32.78
C ALA A 732 -4.35 -17.65 33.87
N LEU A 733 -3.55 -16.65 33.49
CA LEU A 733 -2.87 -15.79 34.43
C LEU A 733 -3.80 -14.63 34.84
N VAL A 734 -4.27 -14.66 36.10
CA VAL A 734 -5.30 -13.75 36.59
C VAL A 734 -4.82 -12.88 37.74
N ASP A 735 -5.34 -11.65 37.79
CA ASP A 735 -5.14 -10.71 38.89
C ASP A 735 -5.51 -11.34 40.24
N GLN A 736 -4.81 -10.95 41.30
CA GLN A 736 -5.04 -11.43 42.66
C GLN A 736 -5.44 -10.26 43.57
N SER A 737 -6.56 -10.41 44.28
CA SER A 737 -6.98 -9.51 45.36
C SER A 737 -6.86 -10.24 46.69
N VAL A 738 -6.07 -9.70 47.62
CA VAL A 738 -5.81 -10.34 48.92
C VAL A 738 -5.62 -9.30 50.03
N ASN A 739 -5.98 -9.68 51.26
CA ASN A 739 -5.77 -8.85 52.44
C ASN A 739 -4.27 -8.65 52.73
N VAL A 740 -3.90 -7.43 53.15
CA VAL A 740 -2.53 -7.06 53.58
C VAL A 740 -1.96 -8.08 54.57
N GLY A 741 -0.70 -8.50 54.37
CA GLY A 741 0.02 -9.45 55.24
C GLY A 741 -0.24 -10.94 54.94
N SER A 742 -1.11 -11.25 53.97
CA SER A 742 -1.32 -12.61 53.47
C SER A 742 -0.28 -13.00 52.40
N GLY A 743 -0.16 -14.29 52.11
CA GLY A 743 0.58 -14.79 50.93
C GLY A 743 -0.37 -15.08 49.77
N THR A 744 0.15 -15.11 48.54
CA THR A 744 -0.61 -15.44 47.32
C THR A 744 0.29 -16.10 46.27
N SER A 745 -0.26 -16.49 45.12
CA SER A 745 0.52 -17.02 44.00
C SER A 745 -0.10 -16.66 42.65
N PHE A 746 0.74 -16.48 41.64
CA PHE A 746 0.37 -16.34 40.24
C PHE A 746 0.79 -17.61 39.48
N THR A 747 -0.11 -18.21 38.71
CA THR A 747 0.16 -19.44 37.95
C THR A 747 -0.38 -19.30 36.53
N ILE A 748 0.41 -19.73 35.55
CA ILE A 748 -0.06 -19.91 34.16
C ILE A 748 0.02 -21.39 33.79
N THR A 749 -1.11 -21.96 33.37
CA THR A 749 -1.19 -23.38 32.99
C THR A 749 -2.47 -23.62 32.17
N PRO A 750 -2.45 -24.50 31.16
CA PRO A 750 -1.30 -25.24 30.63
C PRO A 750 -0.35 -24.34 29.81
N VAL A 751 0.92 -24.74 29.74
CA VAL A 751 1.91 -24.23 28.79
C VAL A 751 2.57 -25.45 28.15
N SER A 752 2.63 -25.48 26.82
CA SER A 752 3.27 -26.54 26.03
C SER A 752 3.91 -25.94 24.79
N ALA A 753 4.86 -26.65 24.20
CA ALA A 753 5.42 -26.33 22.89
C ALA A 753 5.12 -27.48 21.93
N ASP A 754 4.77 -27.16 20.69
CA ASP A 754 4.51 -28.16 19.65
C ASP A 754 5.52 -27.95 18.53
N ASN A 755 6.24 -29.02 18.18
CA ASN A 755 7.23 -29.01 17.09
C ASN A 755 6.72 -29.90 15.94
N THR A 756 6.93 -29.48 14.69
CA THR A 756 6.44 -30.19 13.52
C THR A 756 7.38 -30.05 12.33
N THR A 757 7.45 -31.08 11.50
CA THR A 757 8.10 -31.03 10.18
C THR A 757 7.07 -31.25 9.07
N THR A 758 5.80 -30.94 9.37
CA THR A 758 4.67 -31.17 8.47
C THR A 758 3.92 -29.87 8.26
N PHE A 759 3.64 -29.59 6.99
CA PHE A 759 3.11 -28.31 6.54
C PHE A 759 1.84 -28.51 5.74
N THR A 760 0.87 -27.62 5.91
CA THR A 760 -0.44 -27.70 5.25
C THR A 760 -0.82 -26.38 4.62
N GLY A 761 -1.69 -26.42 3.60
CA GLY A 761 -2.13 -25.23 2.88
C GLY A 761 -1.79 -25.26 1.39
N PRO A 762 -2.12 -24.18 0.65
CA PRO A 762 -1.62 -24.00 -0.71
C PRO A 762 -0.12 -23.68 -0.71
N VAL A 763 0.58 -24.05 -1.79
CA VAL A 763 2.02 -23.80 -1.98
C VAL A 763 2.38 -22.34 -1.70
N SER A 764 1.63 -21.37 -2.22
CA SER A 764 1.94 -19.93 -2.02
C SER A 764 1.79 -19.38 -0.59
N ASN A 765 1.41 -20.20 0.39
CA ASN A 765 1.20 -19.83 1.79
C ASN A 765 1.09 -21.13 2.61
N ARG A 766 2.16 -21.92 2.61
CA ARG A 766 2.30 -23.02 3.55
C ARG A 766 2.26 -22.47 4.96
N VAL A 767 1.81 -23.29 5.89
CA VAL A 767 1.92 -23.02 7.32
C VAL A 767 2.21 -24.33 8.04
N PRO A 768 2.95 -24.29 9.15
CA PRO A 768 3.18 -25.46 9.98
C PRO A 768 1.87 -26.10 10.49
N ASP A 769 1.75 -27.43 10.41
CA ASP A 769 0.67 -28.21 11.02
C ASP A 769 1.09 -28.71 12.40
N TYR A 770 0.98 -27.83 13.39
CA TYR A 770 1.24 -28.17 14.79
C TYR A 770 0.27 -29.23 15.35
N GLY A 771 -0.91 -29.42 14.72
CA GLY A 771 -1.90 -30.39 15.17
C GLY A 771 -1.48 -31.85 14.97
N SER A 772 -0.52 -32.11 14.08
CA SER A 772 0.08 -33.43 13.87
C SER A 772 1.51 -33.56 14.41
N GLY A 773 2.06 -32.48 14.96
CA GLY A 773 3.38 -32.39 15.60
C GLY A 773 3.49 -33.11 16.95
N THR A 774 4.65 -32.97 17.58
CA THR A 774 4.92 -33.51 18.92
C THR A 774 4.85 -32.43 19.97
N SER A 775 3.99 -32.62 20.97
CA SER A 775 3.85 -31.70 22.09
C SER A 775 4.83 -32.02 23.23
N SER A 776 5.54 -31.01 23.72
CA SER A 776 6.55 -31.06 24.76
C SER A 776 6.32 -29.99 25.84
N THR A 777 6.88 -30.24 27.02
CA THR A 777 7.08 -29.22 28.08
C THR A 777 8.55 -29.07 28.45
N SER A 778 9.42 -29.85 27.81
CA SER A 778 10.88 -29.73 27.90
C SER A 778 11.31 -28.63 26.93
N GLY A 779 12.32 -27.84 27.31
CA GLY A 779 12.82 -26.71 26.51
C GLY A 779 12.08 -25.39 26.77
N ILE A 780 10.97 -25.40 27.50
CA ILE A 780 10.25 -24.19 27.88
C ILE A 780 10.92 -23.57 29.12
N ASN A 781 11.36 -22.33 28.98
CA ASN A 781 11.97 -21.55 30.03
C ASN A 781 10.99 -20.51 30.58
N TYR A 782 11.12 -20.22 31.88
CA TYR A 782 10.25 -19.27 32.59
C TYR A 782 11.12 -18.26 33.34
N GLU A 783 10.76 -16.98 33.27
CA GLU A 783 11.39 -15.92 34.07
C GLU A 783 10.32 -14.93 34.55
N TRP A 784 10.18 -14.76 35.86
CA TRP A 784 9.25 -13.79 36.44
C TRP A 784 9.90 -12.42 36.66
N HIS A 785 9.17 -11.36 36.30
CA HIS A 785 9.57 -9.97 36.42
C HIS A 785 8.55 -9.16 37.22
N ILE A 786 9.04 -8.08 37.86
CA ILE A 786 8.18 -7.01 38.37
C ILE A 786 8.09 -5.94 37.28
N GLY A 787 6.87 -5.73 36.76
CA GLY A 787 6.60 -4.92 35.57
C GLY A 787 6.89 -5.66 34.26
N THR A 788 6.49 -5.05 33.13
CA THR A 788 6.66 -5.63 31.79
C THR A 788 8.14 -5.78 31.41
N PRO A 789 8.59 -6.99 31.01
CA PRO A 789 9.89 -7.22 30.40
C PRO A 789 10.15 -6.24 29.25
N ASN A 790 11.07 -5.29 29.44
CA ASN A 790 11.53 -4.36 28.40
C ASN A 790 13.06 -4.30 28.42
N PRO A 791 13.72 -4.08 27.27
CA PRO A 791 15.16 -3.75 27.22
C PRO A 791 15.52 -2.54 28.11
N ASP A 792 14.52 -1.72 28.43
CA ASP A 792 14.63 -0.40 29.04
C ASP A 792 14.53 -0.38 30.58
N GLY A 793 14.38 -1.54 31.26
CA GLY A 793 14.64 -1.60 32.71
C GLY A 793 13.67 -2.35 33.64
N SER A 794 13.02 -3.44 33.22
CA SER A 794 12.44 -4.38 34.18
C SER A 794 13.53 -5.29 34.78
N THR A 795 13.51 -5.51 36.09
CA THR A 795 14.39 -6.49 36.75
C THR A 795 13.67 -7.81 36.97
N ALA A 796 14.28 -8.90 36.52
CA ALA A 796 13.89 -10.25 36.89
C ALA A 796 13.88 -10.41 38.42
N ILE A 797 12.94 -11.20 38.93
CA ILE A 797 12.83 -11.49 40.35
C ILE A 797 14.00 -12.39 40.76
N ALA A 798 14.93 -11.83 41.52
CA ALA A 798 16.10 -12.58 41.95
C ALA A 798 15.72 -13.70 42.93
N ALA A 799 16.22 -14.92 42.67
CA ALA A 799 16.11 -16.10 43.55
C ALA A 799 16.58 -15.86 45.00
N SER A 800 17.39 -14.82 45.25
CA SER A 800 17.82 -14.43 46.59
C SER A 800 16.74 -13.72 47.42
N ASN A 801 15.66 -13.25 46.80
CA ASN A 801 14.57 -12.58 47.51
C ASN A 801 13.65 -13.60 48.18
N THR A 802 13.75 -13.69 49.50
CA THR A 802 13.01 -14.68 50.29
C THR A 802 11.50 -14.48 50.32
N ASN A 803 10.98 -13.35 49.80
CA ASN A 803 9.53 -13.14 49.70
C ASN A 803 8.91 -13.88 48.51
N TYR A 804 9.73 -14.29 47.54
CA TYR A 804 9.29 -14.96 46.31
C TYR A 804 9.87 -16.38 46.22
N SER A 805 9.16 -17.27 45.53
CA SER A 805 9.68 -18.58 45.13
C SER A 805 8.98 -19.09 43.87
N GLY A 806 9.69 -19.84 43.03
CA GLY A 806 9.14 -20.34 41.76
C GLY A 806 9.37 -19.36 40.61
N GLU A 807 10.33 -18.45 40.76
CA GLU A 807 10.74 -17.40 39.84
C GLU A 807 11.16 -17.90 38.45
N ASN A 808 11.55 -19.17 38.33
CA ASN A 808 11.88 -19.83 37.07
C ASN A 808 10.93 -21.00 36.76
N THR A 809 9.67 -20.89 37.17
CA THR A 809 8.63 -21.90 36.93
C THR A 809 7.35 -21.21 36.46
N ASN A 810 6.37 -21.99 36.00
CA ASN A 810 5.06 -21.48 35.62
C ASN A 810 4.21 -20.95 36.80
N THR A 811 4.72 -20.98 38.04
CA THR A 811 4.04 -20.49 39.24
C THR A 811 4.97 -19.65 40.11
N LEU A 812 4.64 -18.37 40.29
CA LEU A 812 5.27 -17.49 41.27
C LEU A 812 4.48 -17.50 42.57
N SER A 813 5.11 -17.86 43.69
CA SER A 813 4.51 -17.73 45.02
C SER A 813 5.09 -16.53 45.77
N ILE A 814 4.24 -15.81 46.50
CA ILE A 814 4.55 -14.64 47.33
C ILE A 814 4.18 -14.96 48.77
N VAL A 815 5.14 -14.79 49.69
CA VAL A 815 4.95 -15.14 51.11
C VAL A 815 4.16 -14.07 51.87
N ASP A 816 4.48 -12.79 51.64
CA ASP A 816 3.84 -11.64 52.28
C ASP A 816 3.66 -10.52 51.25
N VAL A 817 2.41 -10.08 51.08
CA VAL A 817 2.03 -9.04 50.11
C VAL A 817 2.16 -7.60 50.63
N THR A 818 2.62 -7.41 51.86
CA THR A 818 2.73 -6.08 52.48
C THR A 818 3.57 -5.13 51.64
N GLY A 819 2.97 -4.00 51.22
CA GLY A 819 3.65 -2.97 50.43
C GLY A 819 3.76 -3.27 48.92
N LEU A 820 3.04 -4.28 48.43
CA LEU A 820 3.05 -4.69 47.01
C LEU A 820 1.75 -4.33 46.27
N ASP A 821 0.93 -3.43 46.82
CA ASP A 821 -0.32 -3.00 46.19
C ASP A 821 -0.09 -2.34 44.82
N GLY A 822 -0.90 -2.71 43.83
CA GLY A 822 -0.77 -2.30 42.44
C GLY A 822 0.47 -2.84 41.72
N THR A 823 1.22 -3.76 42.32
CA THR A 823 2.41 -4.33 41.68
C THR A 823 2.01 -5.31 40.59
N GLN A 824 2.51 -5.09 39.37
CA GLN A 824 2.33 -5.99 38.24
C GLN A 824 3.45 -7.04 38.20
N TYR A 825 3.08 -8.30 38.05
CA TYR A 825 3.96 -9.43 37.88
C TYR A 825 3.79 -9.99 36.46
N CYS A 826 4.88 -10.06 35.72
CA CYS A 826 4.89 -10.55 34.35
C CYS A 826 5.79 -11.79 34.25
N LEU A 827 5.33 -12.80 33.54
CA LEU A 827 6.10 -13.98 33.19
C LEU A 827 6.53 -13.88 31.73
N LEU A 828 7.85 -13.96 31.51
CA LEU A 828 8.46 -14.19 30.22
C LEU A 828 8.61 -15.69 30.00
N ILE A 829 8.12 -16.18 28.86
CA ILE A 829 8.24 -17.57 28.41
C ILE A 829 9.06 -17.58 27.12
N THR A 830 10.15 -18.35 27.11
CA THR A 830 10.96 -18.59 25.91
C THR A 830 11.10 -20.09 25.66
N TYR A 831 11.56 -20.46 24.46
CA TYR A 831 11.72 -21.85 24.05
C TYR A 831 13.13 -22.11 23.52
N ASP A 832 13.73 -23.23 23.91
CA ASP A 832 15.10 -23.57 23.52
C ASP A 832 15.22 -23.91 22.02
N ASP A 833 14.19 -24.54 21.42
CA ASP A 833 14.23 -24.96 20.01
C ASP A 833 13.65 -23.89 19.06
N ASN A 834 13.38 -22.66 19.53
CA ASN A 834 13.08 -21.49 18.70
C ASN A 834 13.37 -20.21 19.52
N GLU A 835 14.46 -19.53 19.18
CA GLU A 835 14.97 -18.37 19.92
C GLU A 835 14.10 -17.11 19.75
N CYS A 836 13.26 -17.04 18.72
CA CYS A 836 12.37 -15.90 18.47
C CYS A 836 11.15 -15.90 19.40
N ILE A 837 10.81 -17.04 20.02
CA ILE A 837 9.67 -17.13 20.93
C ILE A 837 9.95 -16.37 22.24
N SER A 838 9.20 -15.29 22.44
CA SER A 838 9.22 -14.47 23.65
C SER A 838 7.80 -14.04 24.05
N GLU A 839 7.09 -14.90 24.77
CA GLU A 839 5.72 -14.67 25.21
C GLU A 839 5.67 -14.01 26.59
N VAL A 840 5.00 -12.86 26.70
CA VAL A 840 4.88 -12.11 27.96
C VAL A 840 3.43 -12.07 28.43
N ASN A 841 3.19 -12.60 29.63
CA ASN A 841 1.86 -12.58 30.27
C ASN A 841 1.95 -11.90 31.64
N CYS A 842 1.02 -11.00 31.94
CA CYS A 842 1.05 -10.18 33.16
C CYS A 842 -0.25 -10.26 33.96
N ALA A 843 -0.12 -10.17 35.29
CA ALA A 843 -1.24 -9.98 36.22
C ALA A 843 -0.84 -9.01 37.34
N THR A 844 -1.83 -8.38 37.95
CA THR A 844 -1.68 -7.36 38.98
C THR A 844 -2.09 -7.91 40.34
N LEU A 845 -1.34 -7.53 41.37
CA LEU A 845 -1.71 -7.72 42.76
C LEU A 845 -2.38 -6.46 43.29
N THR A 846 -3.60 -6.60 43.78
CA THR A 846 -4.34 -5.55 44.51
C THR A 846 -4.54 -5.98 45.95
N LEU A 847 -4.38 -5.04 46.88
CA LEU A 847 -4.64 -5.29 48.30
C LEU A 847 -6.01 -4.77 48.67
N ASN A 848 -6.79 -5.60 49.37
CA ASN A 848 -8.13 -5.21 49.81
C ASN A 848 -8.04 -4.04 50.81
N GLN A 849 -8.84 -3.00 50.62
CA GLN A 849 -8.85 -1.80 51.46
C GLN A 849 -10.10 -1.77 52.36
N PRO A 850 -10.02 -1.23 53.59
CA PRO A 850 -11.22 -1.03 54.39
C PRO A 850 -12.15 0.00 53.74
N PRO A 851 -13.46 -0.06 54.01
CA PRO A 851 -14.39 0.96 53.56
C PRO A 851 -14.07 2.30 54.26
N VAL A 852 -14.64 3.40 53.76
CA VAL A 852 -14.53 4.73 54.35
C VAL A 852 -15.92 5.21 54.73
N ALA A 853 -16.16 5.40 56.03
CA ALA A 853 -17.43 5.90 56.55
C ALA A 853 -17.49 7.45 56.51
N ASP A 854 -18.65 8.01 56.17
CA ASP A 854 -18.98 9.44 56.25
C ASP A 854 -19.84 9.71 57.50
N ASP A 855 -19.81 10.95 58.00
CA ASP A 855 -20.60 11.32 59.19
C ASP A 855 -21.95 11.92 58.78
N GLU A 856 -23.04 11.52 59.44
CA GLU A 856 -24.38 12.04 59.18
C GLU A 856 -24.91 13.00 60.25
N THR A 857 -25.71 13.97 59.81
CA THR A 857 -26.39 14.93 60.70
C THR A 857 -27.88 15.04 60.41
N ALA A 858 -28.70 15.22 61.44
CA ALA A 858 -30.14 15.46 61.30
C ALA A 858 -30.69 16.36 62.43
N VAL A 859 -31.89 16.92 62.22
CA VAL A 859 -32.62 17.74 63.19
C VAL A 859 -34.04 17.20 63.32
N THR A 860 -34.59 17.22 64.54
CA THR A 860 -35.92 16.68 64.82
C THR A 860 -36.59 17.40 65.99
N ASP A 861 -37.92 17.30 66.10
CA ASP A 861 -38.65 17.84 67.24
C ASP A 861 -38.66 16.84 68.42
N PRO A 862 -38.87 17.29 69.67
CA PRO A 862 -38.90 16.42 70.84
C PRO A 862 -39.83 15.20 70.68
N GLY A 863 -39.25 14.00 70.83
CA GLY A 863 -39.98 12.72 70.78
C GLY A 863 -40.49 12.33 69.39
N THR A 864 -40.02 12.98 68.33
CA THR A 864 -40.35 12.62 66.95
C THR A 864 -39.30 11.69 66.35
N LEU A 865 -39.75 10.80 65.45
CA LEU A 865 -38.88 9.89 64.71
C LEU A 865 -38.18 10.65 63.59
N VAL A 866 -36.86 10.45 63.46
CA VAL A 866 -36.07 10.89 62.31
C VAL A 866 -35.42 9.69 61.63
N ASN A 867 -35.36 9.72 60.30
CA ASN A 867 -34.69 8.70 59.50
C ASN A 867 -33.33 9.25 59.03
N VAL A 868 -32.24 8.59 59.39
CA VAL A 868 -30.87 8.97 58.99
C VAL A 868 -30.29 7.89 58.10
N ASN A 869 -29.90 8.23 56.87
CA ASN A 869 -29.31 7.24 55.96
C ASN A 869 -27.81 7.10 56.25
N ALA A 870 -27.45 6.16 57.10
CA ALA A 870 -26.07 5.94 57.55
C ALA A 870 -25.18 5.18 56.53
N LEU A 871 -25.59 5.19 55.26
CA LEU A 871 -24.78 4.74 54.12
C LEU A 871 -24.62 5.88 53.09
N ASP A 872 -25.11 7.09 53.40
CA ASP A 872 -25.05 8.21 52.47
C ASP A 872 -23.65 8.84 52.54
N GLY A 873 -22.94 8.88 51.42
CA GLY A 873 -21.59 9.43 51.37
C GLY A 873 -20.47 8.39 51.61
N ASP A 874 -20.79 7.23 52.17
CA ASP A 874 -19.86 6.12 52.37
C ASP A 874 -19.26 5.59 51.06
N ASN A 875 -17.99 5.16 51.13
CA ASN A 875 -17.25 4.68 49.98
C ASN A 875 -16.49 3.38 50.24
N ASP A 876 -16.65 2.42 49.34
CA ASP A 876 -15.80 1.25 49.22
C ASP A 876 -14.70 1.54 48.18
N PRO A 877 -13.41 1.68 48.57
CA PRO A 877 -12.34 2.04 47.64
C PRO A 877 -12.07 1.00 46.53
N ASP A 878 -12.39 -0.27 46.77
CA ASP A 878 -11.99 -1.41 45.93
C ASP A 878 -13.15 -2.39 45.61
N GLY A 879 -14.31 -2.22 46.23
CA GLY A 879 -15.55 -2.92 45.91
C GLY A 879 -16.69 -2.00 45.45
N LEU A 880 -17.93 -2.45 45.64
CA LEU A 880 -19.12 -1.68 45.28
C LEU A 880 -19.80 -1.17 46.56
N ASN A 881 -20.08 0.13 46.65
CA ASN A 881 -20.77 0.72 47.81
C ASN A 881 -22.13 0.05 48.14
N SER A 882 -22.74 -0.69 47.20
CA SER A 882 -23.96 -1.48 47.47
C SER A 882 -23.75 -2.71 48.36
N ASN A 883 -22.51 -3.13 48.56
CA ASN A 883 -22.14 -4.26 49.40
C ASN A 883 -21.82 -3.82 50.84
N LEU A 884 -21.71 -2.51 51.08
CA LEU A 884 -21.50 -1.94 52.40
C LEU A 884 -22.68 -2.26 53.32
N SER A 885 -22.36 -2.54 54.58
CA SER A 885 -23.36 -2.89 55.59
C SER A 885 -23.00 -2.34 56.97
N ILE A 886 -24.03 -1.92 57.71
CA ILE A 886 -23.89 -1.47 59.10
C ILE A 886 -24.04 -2.69 60.00
N THR A 887 -23.06 -2.91 60.87
CA THR A 887 -22.99 -4.13 61.70
C THR A 887 -23.28 -3.87 63.17
N GLU A 888 -22.88 -2.71 63.71
CA GLU A 888 -23.05 -2.34 65.11
C GLU A 888 -23.08 -0.82 65.30
N ILE A 889 -23.62 -0.38 66.45
CA ILE A 889 -23.56 1.02 66.93
C ILE A 889 -22.95 1.09 68.32
N PHE A 890 -22.49 2.28 68.71
CA PHE A 890 -21.92 2.57 70.02
C PHE A 890 -22.69 3.67 70.73
N ASP A 891 -23.12 3.39 71.96
CA ASP A 891 -23.77 4.38 72.82
C ASP A 891 -22.70 5.36 73.36
N PRO A 892 -22.86 6.69 73.18
CA PRO A 892 -21.91 7.70 73.67
C PRO A 892 -21.77 7.71 75.20
N SER A 893 -22.76 7.20 75.92
CA SER A 893 -22.71 7.05 77.38
C SER A 893 -21.85 5.84 77.82
N ASN A 894 -21.49 4.96 76.88
CA ASN A 894 -20.63 3.80 77.11
C ASN A 894 -19.71 3.49 75.91
N PRO A 895 -18.76 4.39 75.59
CA PRO A 895 -17.84 4.22 74.47
C PRO A 895 -16.93 3.02 74.73
N GLY A 896 -17.18 1.91 74.02
CA GLY A 896 -16.42 0.66 74.15
C GLY A 896 -17.28 -0.61 74.29
N VAL A 897 -18.61 -0.50 74.34
CA VAL A 897 -19.51 -1.65 74.20
C VAL A 897 -20.28 -1.52 72.91
N ALA A 898 -19.91 -2.33 71.91
CA ALA A 898 -20.66 -2.44 70.67
C ALA A 898 -22.05 -3.04 70.92
N ILE A 899 -23.05 -2.44 70.29
CA ILE A 899 -24.42 -2.94 70.24
C ILE A 899 -24.62 -3.49 68.83
N PRO A 900 -24.58 -4.82 68.63
CA PRO A 900 -24.76 -5.40 67.30
C PRO A 900 -26.18 -5.11 66.81
N LEU A 901 -26.27 -4.62 65.57
CA LEU A 901 -27.55 -4.33 64.95
C LEU A 901 -28.04 -5.53 64.13
N SER A 902 -29.35 -5.66 64.03
CA SER A 902 -30.01 -6.61 63.14
C SER A 902 -31.18 -5.91 62.48
N GLU A 903 -31.33 -6.14 61.17
CA GLU A 903 -32.38 -5.50 60.38
C GLU A 903 -33.77 -5.70 61.02
N GLY A 904 -34.49 -4.58 61.21
CA GLY A 904 -35.84 -4.53 61.77
C GLY A 904 -35.93 -4.72 63.30
N VAL A 905 -34.79 -4.77 64.00
CA VAL A 905 -34.75 -4.84 65.48
C VAL A 905 -34.52 -3.45 66.06
N THR A 906 -35.37 -3.04 67.00
CA THR A 906 -35.23 -1.77 67.72
C THR A 906 -34.39 -1.97 68.97
N GLU A 907 -33.28 -1.25 69.04
CA GLU A 907 -32.41 -1.15 70.21
C GLU A 907 -32.73 0.13 70.99
N THR A 908 -32.50 0.12 72.31
CA THR A 908 -32.76 1.28 73.19
C THR A 908 -31.49 1.65 73.93
N LEU A 909 -31.05 2.89 73.76
CA LEU A 909 -29.88 3.48 74.39
C LEU A 909 -30.16 3.89 75.85
N ALA A 910 -29.11 4.23 76.60
CA ALA A 910 -29.22 4.50 78.03
C ALA A 910 -30.07 5.74 78.38
N ASP A 911 -30.15 6.72 77.49
CA ASP A 911 -30.94 7.96 77.62
C ASP A 911 -32.42 7.76 77.22
N GLY A 912 -32.80 6.55 76.78
CA GLY A 912 -34.13 6.21 76.30
C GLY A 912 -34.36 6.45 74.81
N THR A 913 -33.33 6.89 74.07
CA THR A 913 -33.36 6.98 72.61
C THR A 913 -33.48 5.59 71.99
N THR A 914 -34.32 5.42 70.98
CA THR A 914 -34.48 4.13 70.26
C THR A 914 -33.92 4.21 68.86
N VAL A 915 -33.20 3.18 68.42
CA VAL A 915 -32.55 3.08 67.10
C VAL A 915 -32.95 1.76 66.43
N THR A 916 -33.36 1.80 65.16
CA THR A 916 -33.70 0.60 64.37
C THR A 916 -33.01 0.64 63.01
N LEU A 917 -32.31 -0.43 62.62
CA LEU A 917 -31.71 -0.56 61.29
C LEU A 917 -32.73 -1.09 60.27
N LEU A 918 -32.90 -0.39 59.15
CA LEU A 918 -33.74 -0.80 58.03
C LEU A 918 -32.93 -1.52 56.94
N ALA A 919 -33.63 -2.27 56.08
CA ALA A 919 -33.06 -3.07 54.99
C ALA A 919 -32.15 -2.31 54.02
N ASN A 920 -32.32 -0.99 53.94
CA ASN A 920 -31.63 -0.10 53.02
C ASN A 920 -30.48 0.68 53.69
N GLY A 921 -30.09 0.33 54.93
CA GLY A 921 -29.02 1.01 55.66
C GLY A 921 -29.45 2.28 56.41
N THR A 922 -30.73 2.66 56.33
CA THR A 922 -31.26 3.79 57.10
C THR A 922 -31.49 3.41 58.56
N LEU A 923 -31.12 4.30 59.48
CA LEU A 923 -31.38 4.21 60.90
C LEU A 923 -32.60 5.07 61.28
N ASP A 924 -33.60 4.43 61.88
CA ASP A 924 -34.77 5.07 62.48
C ASP A 924 -34.43 5.45 63.92
N ILE A 925 -34.28 6.75 64.20
CA ILE A 925 -33.85 7.28 65.49
C ILE A 925 -35.00 8.09 66.12
N THR A 926 -35.40 7.75 67.35
CA THR A 926 -36.36 8.54 68.13
C THR A 926 -35.69 8.98 69.43
N PRO A 927 -35.38 10.28 69.62
CA PRO A 927 -34.76 10.77 70.85
C PRO A 927 -35.62 10.50 72.08
N GLY A 928 -34.96 10.14 73.18
CA GLY A 928 -35.61 9.99 74.48
C GLY A 928 -36.24 11.30 74.97
N THR A 929 -37.18 11.20 75.92
CA THR A 929 -37.80 12.38 76.53
C THR A 929 -36.77 13.23 77.27
N GLY A 930 -36.67 14.52 76.95
CA GLY A 930 -35.70 15.44 77.58
C GLY A 930 -34.28 15.35 77.03
N VAL A 931 -34.07 14.59 75.95
CA VAL A 931 -32.80 14.55 75.19
C VAL A 931 -32.75 15.77 74.26
N THR A 932 -31.64 16.51 74.32
CA THR A 932 -31.39 17.70 73.47
C THR A 932 -30.57 17.37 72.22
N SER A 933 -29.83 16.26 72.23
CA SER A 933 -29.07 15.75 71.09
C SER A 933 -28.77 14.24 71.25
N VAL A 934 -28.71 13.51 70.14
CA VAL A 934 -28.23 12.12 70.05
C VAL A 934 -26.93 12.13 69.25
N ASP A 935 -25.87 11.50 69.76
CA ASP A 935 -24.54 11.45 69.15
C ASP A 935 -24.05 10.00 69.26
N LEU A 936 -24.00 9.23 68.17
CA LEU A 936 -23.64 7.81 68.21
C LEU A 936 -22.72 7.42 67.06
N ASP A 937 -21.81 6.48 67.30
CA ASP A 937 -20.94 5.92 66.25
C ASP A 937 -21.55 4.62 65.69
N TYR A 938 -21.26 4.31 64.42
CA TYR A 938 -21.65 3.05 63.76
C TYR A 938 -20.46 2.39 63.05
N THR A 939 -20.48 1.07 62.91
CA THR A 939 -19.45 0.32 62.15
C THR A 939 -19.96 -0.08 60.78
N LEU A 940 -19.22 0.37 59.77
CA LEU A 940 -19.39 0.04 58.37
C LEU A 940 -18.48 -1.12 58.00
N ALA A 941 -18.98 -2.11 57.26
CA ALA A 941 -18.24 -3.27 56.78
C ALA A 941 -18.45 -3.51 55.28
N ASP A 942 -17.39 -3.92 54.58
CA ASP A 942 -17.40 -4.30 53.15
C ASP A 942 -17.60 -5.82 52.93
N GLU A 943 -17.57 -6.26 51.66
CA GLU A 943 -17.64 -7.68 51.28
C GLU A 943 -16.44 -8.53 51.76
N ASP A 944 -15.29 -7.91 52.00
CA ASP A 944 -14.04 -8.56 52.40
C ASP A 944 -13.92 -8.71 53.92
N GLY A 945 -14.85 -8.13 54.66
CA GLY A 945 -14.93 -8.17 56.11
C GLY A 945 -14.00 -7.18 56.80
N LEU A 946 -13.50 -6.17 56.07
CA LEU A 946 -12.81 -5.03 56.64
C LEU A 946 -13.84 -3.97 57.07
N THR A 947 -13.47 -3.12 58.03
CA THR A 947 -14.42 -2.23 58.71
C THR A 947 -13.86 -0.85 58.96
N ASP A 948 -14.73 0.16 58.96
CA ASP A 948 -14.48 1.53 59.39
C ASP A 948 -15.62 2.06 60.28
N THR A 949 -15.48 3.23 60.89
CA THR A 949 -16.45 3.80 61.85
C THR A 949 -16.86 5.21 61.45
N GLY A 950 -18.17 5.46 61.33
CA GLY A 950 -18.76 6.79 61.11
C GLY A 950 -19.59 7.26 62.31
N ASN A 951 -19.99 8.54 62.33
CA ASN A 951 -20.76 9.16 63.42
C ASN A 951 -22.11 9.72 62.94
N ILE A 952 -23.12 9.66 63.81
CA ILE A 952 -24.45 10.25 63.59
C ILE A 952 -24.78 11.23 64.70
N LEU A 953 -25.07 12.47 64.30
CA LEU A 953 -25.49 13.55 65.19
C LEU A 953 -26.93 14.04 64.87
N VAL A 954 -27.86 13.82 65.81
CA VAL A 954 -29.24 14.34 65.74
C VAL A 954 -29.43 15.45 66.78
N THR A 955 -29.84 16.64 66.37
CA THR A 955 -30.19 17.76 67.28
C THR A 955 -31.70 17.84 67.49
N VAL A 956 -32.15 18.20 68.71
CA VAL A 956 -33.58 18.26 69.08
C VAL A 956 -34.02 19.69 69.39
N ASN A 957 -35.03 20.20 68.67
CA ASN A 957 -35.55 21.57 68.85
C ASN A 957 -36.12 21.81 70.27
N GLN A 958 -36.01 23.02 70.83
CA GLN A 958 -36.44 23.38 72.20
C GLN A 958 -37.50 24.50 72.20
N PRO A 959 -38.45 24.53 73.16
CA PRO A 959 -39.40 25.64 73.28
C PRO A 959 -38.72 26.93 73.79
N PRO A 960 -39.31 28.12 73.51
CA PRO A 960 -38.81 29.38 74.05
C PRO A 960 -39.09 29.46 75.56
N VAL A 961 -38.50 30.45 76.23
CA VAL A 961 -38.67 30.72 77.66
C VAL A 961 -39.12 32.17 77.84
N ALA A 962 -40.31 32.38 78.41
CA ALA A 962 -40.89 33.71 78.67
C ALA A 962 -40.47 34.30 80.04
N ASP A 963 -40.31 35.63 80.13
CA ASP A 963 -40.08 36.43 81.35
C ASP A 963 -41.34 37.25 81.73
N ASP A 964 -41.47 37.70 82.98
CA ASP A 964 -42.65 38.46 83.44
C ASP A 964 -42.38 39.99 83.50
N GLU A 965 -43.36 40.83 83.13
CA GLU A 965 -43.24 42.30 83.16
C GLU A 965 -44.14 43.02 84.18
N THR A 966 -43.67 44.19 84.64
CA THR A 966 -44.44 45.07 85.56
C THR A 966 -44.39 46.55 85.18
N ALA A 967 -45.48 47.29 85.45
CA ALA A 967 -45.55 48.75 85.25
C ALA A 967 -46.51 49.47 86.23
N VAL A 968 -46.45 50.81 86.28
CA VAL A 968 -47.33 51.67 87.11
C VAL A 968 -47.83 52.84 86.28
N THR A 969 -49.08 53.28 86.48
CA THR A 969 -49.70 54.36 85.71
C THR A 969 -50.78 55.10 86.51
N ASP A 970 -51.15 56.32 86.10
CA ASP A 970 -52.27 57.06 86.69
C ASP A 970 -53.63 56.63 86.10
N PRO A 971 -54.76 56.88 86.79
CA PRO A 971 -56.09 56.53 86.29
C PRO A 971 -56.38 57.04 84.86
N GLY A 972 -56.75 56.11 83.97
CA GLY A 972 -57.12 56.41 82.58
C GLY A 972 -55.96 56.86 81.69
N THR A 973 -54.71 56.67 82.12
CA THR A 973 -53.52 56.96 81.32
C THR A 973 -53.00 55.71 80.60
N LEU A 974 -52.43 55.91 79.41
CA LEU A 974 -51.81 54.84 78.63
C LEU A 974 -50.40 54.54 79.20
N VAL A 975 -50.08 53.26 79.36
CA VAL A 975 -48.74 52.76 79.66
C VAL A 975 -48.27 51.80 78.55
N ASN A 976 -46.97 51.81 78.26
CA ASN A 976 -46.35 50.91 77.27
C ASN A 976 -45.51 49.87 78.02
N VAL A 977 -45.76 48.57 77.79
CA VAL A 977 -45.02 47.46 78.42
C VAL A 977 -44.39 46.59 77.35
N ASN A 978 -43.06 46.40 77.36
CA ASN A 978 -42.39 45.58 76.35
C ASN A 978 -42.39 44.10 76.76
N ALA A 979 -43.31 43.31 76.21
CA ALA A 979 -43.55 41.92 76.59
C ALA A 979 -42.61 40.90 75.90
N LEU A 980 -41.52 41.39 75.31
CA LEU A 980 -40.43 40.56 74.77
C LEU A 980 -39.10 40.84 75.53
N ASP A 981 -39.14 41.63 76.61
CA ASP A 981 -37.92 42.02 77.32
C ASP A 981 -37.53 40.93 78.31
N GLY A 982 -36.41 40.25 78.06
CA GLY A 982 -35.93 39.18 78.95
C GLY A 982 -36.19 37.75 78.45
N ASP A 983 -37.04 37.59 77.43
CA ASP A 983 -37.36 36.30 76.81
C ASP A 983 -36.15 35.65 76.08
N ASN A 984 -36.10 34.31 76.07
CA ASN A 984 -35.00 33.53 75.48
C ASN A 984 -35.44 32.34 74.61
N ASP A 985 -34.85 32.23 73.42
CA ASP A 985 -34.92 31.06 72.55
C ASP A 985 -33.64 30.21 72.73
N PRO A 986 -33.71 28.98 73.27
CA PRO A 986 -32.53 28.15 73.57
C PRO A 986 -31.73 27.67 72.34
N ASP A 987 -32.37 27.54 71.19
CA ASP A 987 -31.83 26.93 69.96
C ASP A 987 -32.05 27.78 68.69
N GLY A 988 -32.89 28.81 68.77
CA GLY A 988 -33.08 29.83 67.75
C GLY A 988 -32.54 31.21 68.13
N LEU A 989 -33.07 32.24 67.49
CA LEU A 989 -32.74 33.64 67.76
C LEU A 989 -33.89 34.33 68.46
N ASN A 990 -33.65 34.96 69.62
CA ASN A 990 -34.69 35.71 70.36
C ASN A 990 -35.42 36.78 69.51
N SER A 991 -34.85 37.24 68.40
CA SER A 991 -35.52 38.17 67.48
C SER A 991 -36.70 37.58 66.70
N ASN A 992 -36.81 36.26 66.67
CA ASN A 992 -37.88 35.53 66.00
C ASN A 992 -39.06 35.24 66.94
N LEU A 993 -38.90 35.51 68.24
CA LEU A 993 -39.95 35.36 69.22
C LEU A 993 -41.13 36.30 68.92
N SER A 994 -42.34 35.78 69.11
CA SER A 994 -43.56 36.51 68.83
C SER A 994 -44.65 36.25 69.86
N ILE A 995 -45.40 37.31 70.19
CA ILE A 995 -46.57 37.24 71.07
C ILE A 995 -47.79 36.94 70.20
N THR A 996 -48.51 35.86 70.52
CA THR A 996 -49.61 35.36 69.68
C THR A 996 -50.99 35.63 70.27
N GLU A 997 -51.11 35.64 71.59
CA GLU A 997 -52.38 35.80 72.32
C GLU A 997 -52.15 36.32 73.74
N ILE A 998 -53.21 36.90 74.33
CA ILE A 998 -53.29 37.28 75.75
C ILE A 998 -54.49 36.62 76.43
N PHE A 999 -54.47 36.58 77.76
CA PHE A 999 -55.56 36.04 78.57
C PHE A 999 -56.09 37.10 79.53
N ASP A 1000 -57.40 37.36 79.47
CA ASP A 1000 -58.07 38.25 80.41
C ASP A 1000 -58.09 37.58 81.81
N PRO A 1001 -57.65 38.25 82.89
CA PRO A 1001 -57.66 37.69 84.26
C PRO A 1001 -59.05 37.33 84.76
N SER A 1002 -60.09 37.96 84.22
CA SER A 1002 -61.48 37.63 84.54
C SER A 1002 -61.94 36.33 83.86
N ASN A 1003 -61.18 35.83 82.89
CA ASN A 1003 -61.42 34.59 82.17
C ASN A 1003 -60.12 33.91 81.63
N PRO A 1004 -59.24 33.41 82.53
CA PRO A 1004 -57.89 32.95 82.19
C PRO A 1004 -57.84 31.70 81.29
N GLY A 1005 -58.97 31.08 80.96
CA GLY A 1005 -59.05 29.92 80.08
C GLY A 1005 -59.47 30.24 78.63
N VAL A 1006 -59.64 31.51 78.28
CA VAL A 1006 -60.04 31.94 76.94
C VAL A 1006 -58.97 32.86 76.38
N ALA A 1007 -58.18 32.33 75.46
CA ALA A 1007 -57.20 33.10 74.72
C ALA A 1007 -57.89 34.16 73.85
N ILE A 1008 -57.31 35.35 73.86
CA ILE A 1008 -57.65 36.47 72.99
C ILE A 1008 -56.49 36.60 72.00
N PRO A 1009 -56.66 36.15 70.74
CA PRO A 1009 -55.60 36.24 69.76
C PRO A 1009 -55.29 37.70 69.49
N LEU A 1010 -54.00 38.05 69.52
CA LEU A 1010 -53.55 39.40 69.23
C LEU A 1010 -53.16 39.52 67.76
N SER A 1011 -53.33 40.71 67.22
CA SER A 1011 -52.83 41.08 65.90
C SER A 1011 -52.24 42.47 66.00
N GLU A 1012 -51.08 42.66 65.37
CA GLU A 1012 -50.36 43.92 65.41
C GLU A 1012 -51.25 45.11 65.02
N GLY A 1013 -51.28 46.14 65.86
CA GLY A 1013 -52.02 47.38 65.66
C GLY A 1013 -53.54 47.28 65.92
N VAL A 1014 -54.05 46.14 66.39
CA VAL A 1014 -55.46 45.97 66.77
C VAL A 1014 -55.62 46.17 68.27
N THR A 1015 -56.54 47.06 68.67
CA THR A 1015 -56.90 47.28 70.07
C THR A 1015 -57.99 46.32 70.51
N GLU A 1016 -57.67 45.51 71.49
CA GLU A 1016 -58.62 44.63 72.19
C GLU A 1016 -59.09 45.29 73.49
N THR A 1017 -60.32 44.99 73.91
CA THR A 1017 -60.92 45.54 75.14
C THR A 1017 -61.28 44.40 76.08
N LEU A 1018 -60.70 44.42 77.28
CA LEU A 1018 -60.94 43.46 78.36
C LEU A 1018 -62.28 43.74 79.07
N ALA A 1019 -62.73 42.80 79.90
CA ALA A 1019 -64.04 42.86 80.53
C ALA A 1019 -64.23 44.04 81.52
N ASP A 1020 -63.16 44.53 82.12
CA ASP A 1020 -63.14 45.68 83.03
C ASP A 1020 -63.07 47.04 82.31
N GLY A 1021 -63.01 47.02 80.97
CA GLY A 1021 -62.89 48.21 80.13
C GLY A 1021 -61.45 48.63 79.84
N THR A 1022 -60.45 47.89 80.33
CA THR A 1022 -59.04 48.06 79.97
C THR A 1022 -58.83 47.75 78.48
N THR A 1023 -58.05 48.56 77.77
CA THR A 1023 -57.72 48.32 76.36
C THR A 1023 -56.26 47.95 76.19
N VAL A 1024 -55.97 46.94 75.36
CA VAL A 1024 -54.62 46.43 75.07
C VAL A 1024 -54.38 46.41 73.56
N THR A 1025 -53.23 46.91 73.09
CA THR A 1025 -52.84 46.87 71.66
C THR A 1025 -51.41 46.35 71.53
N LEU A 1026 -51.18 45.33 70.69
CA LEU A 1026 -49.83 44.84 70.36
C LEU A 1026 -49.18 45.70 69.27
N LEU A 1027 -47.97 46.18 69.51
CA LEU A 1027 -47.16 46.93 68.54
C LEU A 1027 -46.16 46.01 67.81
N ALA A 1028 -45.64 46.47 66.67
CA ALA A 1028 -44.71 45.75 65.79
C ALA A 1028 -43.44 45.23 66.49
N ASN A 1029 -43.07 45.83 67.61
CA ASN A 1029 -41.85 45.56 68.35
C ASN A 1029 -42.08 44.70 69.61
N GLY A 1030 -43.27 44.09 69.79
CA GLY A 1030 -43.60 43.29 70.97
C GLY A 1030 -44.07 44.09 72.17
N THR A 1031 -44.19 45.41 72.06
CA THR A 1031 -44.71 46.26 73.13
C THR A 1031 -46.24 46.25 73.15
N LEU A 1032 -46.82 46.08 74.34
CA LEU A 1032 -48.25 46.22 74.61
C LEU A 1032 -48.57 47.63 75.12
N ASP A 1033 -49.49 48.30 74.43
CA ASP A 1033 -50.10 49.56 74.84
C ASP A 1033 -51.33 49.26 75.70
N ILE A 1034 -51.26 49.55 77.00
CA ILE A 1034 -52.29 49.22 77.99
C ILE A 1034 -52.89 50.51 78.56
N THR A 1035 -54.21 50.68 78.47
CA THR A 1035 -54.93 51.78 79.13
C THR A 1035 -55.95 51.20 80.11
N PRO A 1036 -55.76 51.33 81.42
CA PRO A 1036 -56.70 50.80 82.41
C PRO A 1036 -58.09 51.43 82.28
N GLY A 1037 -59.12 50.59 82.46
CA GLY A 1037 -60.51 51.03 82.51
C GLY A 1037 -60.81 52.00 83.66
N THR A 1038 -61.91 52.75 83.58
CA THR A 1038 -62.30 53.67 84.67
C THR A 1038 -62.61 52.90 85.97
N GLY A 1039 -61.91 53.24 87.06
CA GLY A 1039 -62.08 52.59 88.37
C GLY A 1039 -61.31 51.27 88.53
N VAL A 1040 -60.44 50.93 87.57
CA VAL A 1040 -59.50 49.80 87.66
C VAL A 1040 -58.31 50.21 88.53
N THR A 1041 -57.95 49.38 89.50
CA THR A 1041 -56.80 49.59 90.41
C THR A 1041 -55.55 48.84 89.98
N SER A 1042 -55.68 47.80 89.14
CA SER A 1042 -54.58 47.03 88.56
C SER A 1042 -55.03 46.22 87.34
N VAL A 1043 -54.14 45.97 86.39
CA VAL A 1043 -54.30 45.06 85.25
C VAL A 1043 -53.29 43.93 85.40
N ASP A 1044 -53.72 42.67 85.31
CA ASP A 1044 -52.88 41.47 85.49
C ASP A 1044 -53.24 40.49 84.38
N LEU A 1045 -52.41 40.28 83.36
CA LEU A 1045 -52.75 39.46 82.18
C LEU A 1045 -51.58 38.57 81.75
N ASP A 1046 -51.89 37.37 81.24
CA ASP A 1046 -50.88 36.45 80.70
C ASP A 1046 -50.78 36.60 79.17
N TYR A 1047 -49.63 36.25 78.58
CA TYR A 1047 -49.39 36.22 77.13
C TYR A 1047 -48.64 34.95 76.68
N THR A 1048 -48.91 34.49 75.46
CA THR A 1048 -48.22 33.32 74.85
C THR A 1048 -47.09 33.77 73.92
N LEU A 1049 -45.88 33.29 74.19
CA LEU A 1049 -44.66 33.47 73.42
C LEU A 1049 -44.42 32.27 72.50
N ALA A 1050 -44.08 32.50 71.23
CA ALA A 1050 -43.78 31.45 70.25
C ALA A 1050 -42.45 31.70 69.53
N ASP A 1051 -41.68 30.64 69.25
CA ASP A 1051 -40.44 30.67 68.45
C ASP A 1051 -40.67 30.42 66.94
N GLU A 1052 -39.58 30.32 66.16
CA GLU A 1052 -39.64 30.00 64.72
C GLU A 1052 -40.15 28.59 64.40
N ASP A 1053 -40.00 27.64 65.32
CA ASP A 1053 -40.37 26.23 65.15
C ASP A 1053 -41.83 25.97 65.57
N GLY A 1054 -42.50 26.97 66.14
CA GLY A 1054 -43.89 26.93 66.56
C GLY A 1054 -44.10 26.30 67.94
N LEU A 1055 -43.03 26.14 68.72
CA LEU A 1055 -43.10 25.78 70.14
C LEU A 1055 -43.40 27.05 70.94
N THR A 1056 -44.01 26.89 72.13
CA THR A 1056 -44.58 28.01 72.88
C THR A 1056 -44.34 27.92 74.38
N ASP A 1057 -44.28 29.09 75.02
CA ASP A 1057 -44.27 29.28 76.48
C ASP A 1057 -45.18 30.47 76.88
N THR A 1058 -45.40 30.72 78.17
CA THR A 1058 -46.34 31.75 78.67
C THR A 1058 -45.69 32.67 79.71
N GLY A 1059 -45.83 33.99 79.55
CA GLY A 1059 -45.39 35.04 80.50
C GLY A 1059 -46.55 35.89 81.05
N ASN A 1060 -46.30 36.73 82.05
CA ASN A 1060 -47.31 37.57 82.73
C ASN A 1060 -46.96 39.09 82.73
N ILE A 1061 -47.98 39.94 82.67
CA ILE A 1061 -47.87 41.41 82.74
C ILE A 1061 -48.76 41.98 83.86
N LEU A 1062 -48.15 42.72 84.78
CA LEU A 1062 -48.83 43.39 85.89
C LEU A 1062 -48.67 44.92 85.85
N VAL A 1063 -49.78 45.66 85.70
CA VAL A 1063 -49.85 47.13 85.77
C VAL A 1063 -50.61 47.59 87.01
N THR A 1064 -50.04 48.46 87.84
CA THR A 1064 -50.72 49.07 89.02
C THR A 1064 -51.20 50.49 88.72
N VAL A 1065 -52.37 50.90 89.24
CA VAL A 1065 -52.98 52.21 88.97
C VAL A 1065 -53.06 53.08 90.23
N ASN A 1066 -52.47 54.28 90.21
CA ASN A 1066 -52.46 55.22 91.35
C ASN A 1066 -53.87 55.69 91.75
N GLN A 1067 -54.15 56.03 93.01
CA GLN A 1067 -55.47 56.40 93.56
C GLN A 1067 -55.46 57.77 94.24
N PRO A 1068 -56.55 58.56 94.19
CA PRO A 1068 -56.64 59.83 94.92
C PRO A 1068 -56.75 59.63 96.44
N PRO A 1069 -56.38 60.63 97.26
CA PRO A 1069 -56.55 60.55 98.71
C PRO A 1069 -58.03 60.65 99.09
N VAL A 1070 -58.35 60.32 100.35
CA VAL A 1070 -59.71 60.40 100.90
C VAL A 1070 -59.69 61.26 102.16
N ALA A 1071 -60.39 62.39 102.14
CA ALA A 1071 -60.47 63.34 103.26
C ALA A 1071 -61.57 62.96 104.28
N ASP A 1072 -61.33 63.24 105.57
CA ASP A 1072 -62.27 63.09 106.70
C ASP A 1072 -62.64 64.47 107.30
N ASP A 1073 -63.87 64.60 107.81
CA ASP A 1073 -64.38 65.90 108.31
C ASP A 1073 -64.10 66.08 109.82
N GLU A 1074 -63.62 67.25 110.25
CA GLU A 1074 -63.34 67.55 111.65
C GLU A 1074 -64.35 68.48 112.33
N THR A 1075 -64.53 68.28 113.65
CA THR A 1075 -65.36 69.17 114.48
C THR A 1075 -64.66 69.58 115.78
N ALA A 1076 -64.89 70.81 116.22
CA ALA A 1076 -64.36 71.32 117.49
C ALA A 1076 -65.31 72.29 118.20
N VAL A 1077 -65.04 72.57 119.48
CA VAL A 1077 -65.82 73.54 120.28
C VAL A 1077 -64.87 74.46 121.05
N THR A 1078 -65.14 75.76 121.06
CA THR A 1078 -64.30 76.76 121.75
C THR A 1078 -65.17 77.83 122.43
N ASP A 1079 -64.57 78.63 123.32
CA ASP A 1079 -65.22 79.79 123.91
C ASP A 1079 -64.99 81.05 123.03
N PRO A 1080 -65.75 82.14 123.19
CA PRO A 1080 -65.63 83.32 122.33
C PRO A 1080 -64.24 83.96 122.39
N GLY A 1081 -63.60 84.14 121.23
CA GLY A 1081 -62.29 84.78 121.09
C GLY A 1081 -61.12 83.95 121.61
N THR A 1082 -61.31 82.66 121.89
CA THR A 1082 -60.22 81.73 122.24
C THR A 1082 -59.80 80.91 121.04
N LEU A 1083 -58.47 80.82 120.84
CA LEU A 1083 -57.86 79.94 119.85
C LEU A 1083 -58.23 78.48 120.12
N VAL A 1084 -58.57 77.74 119.06
CA VAL A 1084 -58.70 76.28 119.03
C VAL A 1084 -57.77 75.72 117.97
N ASN A 1085 -57.15 74.57 118.27
CA ASN A 1085 -56.32 73.83 117.34
C ASN A 1085 -57.17 72.66 116.81
N VAL A 1086 -57.34 72.55 115.50
CA VAL A 1086 -58.04 71.45 114.84
C VAL A 1086 -57.06 70.73 113.93
N ASN A 1087 -56.83 69.43 114.14
CA ASN A 1087 -55.93 68.67 113.27
C ASN A 1087 -56.71 68.23 112.03
N ALA A 1088 -56.49 68.89 110.90
CA ALA A 1088 -57.25 68.69 109.68
C ALA A 1088 -56.69 67.57 108.78
N LEU A 1089 -55.77 66.77 109.32
CA LEU A 1089 -55.28 65.54 108.71
C LEU A 1089 -55.68 64.31 109.54
N ASP A 1090 -56.57 64.48 110.53
CA ASP A 1090 -56.90 63.40 111.48
C ASP A 1090 -58.05 62.56 110.94
N GLY A 1091 -57.74 61.40 110.37
CA GLY A 1091 -58.75 60.50 109.81
C GLY A 1091 -58.61 60.30 108.30
N ASP A 1092 -57.85 61.16 107.63
CA ASP A 1092 -57.57 61.08 106.19
C ASP A 1092 -56.78 59.82 105.79
N ASN A 1093 -57.05 59.31 104.58
CA ASN A 1093 -56.43 58.11 104.05
C ASN A 1093 -55.92 58.25 102.62
N ASP A 1094 -54.67 57.85 102.41
CA ASP A 1094 -54.07 57.64 101.09
C ASP A 1094 -54.16 56.14 100.75
N PRO A 1095 -54.95 55.72 99.74
CA PRO A 1095 -55.18 54.29 99.45
C PRO A 1095 -53.96 53.52 98.92
N ASP A 1096 -53.00 54.20 98.30
CA ASP A 1096 -51.85 53.61 97.61
C ASP A 1096 -50.50 54.25 97.98
N GLY A 1097 -50.53 55.41 98.65
CA GLY A 1097 -49.39 56.04 99.28
C GLY A 1097 -49.36 55.95 100.81
N LEU A 1098 -48.63 56.87 101.43
CA LEU A 1098 -48.55 56.99 102.89
C LEU A 1098 -49.31 58.24 103.34
N ASN A 1099 -50.26 58.10 104.27
CA ASN A 1099 -51.02 59.24 104.82
C ASN A 1099 -50.16 60.39 105.37
N SER A 1100 -48.88 60.16 105.68
CA SER A 1100 -47.94 61.21 106.09
C SER A 1100 -47.54 62.21 104.99
N ASN A 1101 -47.80 61.85 103.73
CA ASN A 1101 -47.52 62.68 102.56
C ASN A 1101 -48.69 63.59 102.20
N LEU A 1102 -49.86 63.35 102.81
CA LEU A 1102 -51.04 64.18 102.64
C LEU A 1102 -50.78 65.61 103.13
N SER A 1103 -51.23 66.57 102.34
CA SER A 1103 -51.04 67.99 102.64
C SER A 1103 -52.30 68.81 102.39
N ILE A 1104 -52.49 69.85 103.20
CA ILE A 1104 -53.59 70.80 103.05
C ILE A 1104 -53.09 72.00 102.27
N THR A 1105 -53.69 72.25 101.11
CA THR A 1105 -53.19 73.28 100.18
C THR A 1105 -54.01 74.58 100.25
N GLU A 1106 -55.31 74.49 100.51
CA GLU A 1106 -56.21 75.64 100.54
C GLU A 1106 -57.42 75.44 101.46
N ILE A 1107 -58.04 76.55 101.89
CA ILE A 1107 -59.35 76.57 102.59
C ILE A 1107 -60.35 77.47 101.89
N PHE A 1108 -61.63 77.26 102.19
CA PHE A 1108 -62.74 78.03 101.63
C PHE A 1108 -63.53 78.74 102.73
N ASP A 1109 -63.67 80.07 102.63
CA ASP A 1109 -64.48 80.86 103.57
C ASP A 1109 -65.98 80.54 103.37
N PRO A 1110 -66.75 80.15 104.42
CA PRO A 1110 -68.18 79.83 104.29
C PRO A 1110 -69.04 80.99 103.79
N SER A 1111 -68.59 82.23 103.99
CA SER A 1111 -69.27 83.41 103.46
C SER A 1111 -69.03 83.61 101.96
N ASN A 1112 -68.06 82.88 101.38
CA ASN A 1112 -67.75 82.88 99.95
C ASN A 1112 -67.13 81.54 99.46
N PRO A 1113 -67.88 80.43 99.49
CA PRO A 1113 -67.36 79.06 99.33
C PRO A 1113 -66.79 78.74 97.93
N GLY A 1114 -66.88 79.65 96.96
CA GLY A 1114 -66.33 79.47 95.61
C GLY A 1114 -64.97 80.12 95.39
N VAL A 1115 -64.34 80.69 96.43
CA VAL A 1115 -63.03 81.34 96.34
C VAL A 1115 -62.08 80.65 97.29
N ALA A 1116 -61.16 79.87 96.73
CA ALA A 1116 -60.08 79.26 97.49
C ALA A 1116 -59.16 80.32 98.09
N ILE A 1117 -58.82 80.13 99.35
CA ILE A 1117 -57.81 80.90 100.07
C ILE A 1117 -56.63 79.94 100.24
N PRO A 1118 -55.56 80.08 99.43
CA PRO A 1118 -54.40 79.21 99.56
C PRO A 1118 -53.77 79.41 100.93
N LEU A 1119 -53.46 78.30 101.60
CA LEU A 1119 -52.79 78.34 102.88
C LEU A 1119 -51.30 78.20 102.69
N SER A 1120 -50.55 78.84 103.57
CA SER A 1120 -49.10 78.67 103.67
C SER A 1120 -48.77 78.54 105.15
N GLU A 1121 -47.94 77.55 105.48
CA GLU A 1121 -47.61 77.24 106.86
C GLU A 1121 -47.12 78.47 107.65
N GLY A 1122 -47.69 78.69 108.82
CA GLY A 1122 -47.35 79.78 109.73
C GLY A 1122 -47.91 81.15 109.34
N VAL A 1123 -48.63 81.28 108.23
CA VAL A 1123 -49.30 82.52 107.81
C VAL A 1123 -50.74 82.53 108.35
N THR A 1124 -51.09 83.59 109.08
CA THR A 1124 -52.45 83.78 109.59
C THR A 1124 -53.30 84.51 108.56
N GLU A 1125 -54.31 83.81 108.05
CA GLU A 1125 -55.34 84.36 107.20
C GLU A 1125 -56.53 84.81 108.04
N THR A 1126 -57.19 85.89 107.61
CA THR A 1126 -58.38 86.43 108.31
C THR A 1126 -59.59 86.33 107.40
N LEU A 1127 -60.59 85.58 107.83
CA LEU A 1127 -61.87 85.41 107.17
C LEU A 1127 -62.76 86.66 107.32
N ALA A 1128 -63.82 86.74 106.52
CA ALA A 1128 -64.66 87.93 106.44
C ALA A 1128 -65.38 88.30 107.76
N ASP A 1129 -65.67 87.32 108.61
CA ASP A 1129 -66.30 87.51 109.92
C ASP A 1129 -65.31 87.91 111.04
N GLY A 1130 -64.02 88.04 110.68
CA GLY A 1130 -62.93 88.36 111.59
C GLY A 1130 -62.31 87.14 112.27
N THR A 1131 -62.73 85.92 111.93
CA THR A 1131 -62.06 84.67 112.32
C THR A 1131 -60.69 84.59 111.68
N THR A 1132 -59.68 84.17 112.44
CA THR A 1132 -58.33 83.97 111.90
C THR A 1132 -57.98 82.50 111.87
N VAL A 1133 -57.41 82.03 110.76
CA VAL A 1133 -56.97 80.64 110.54
C VAL A 1133 -55.50 80.63 110.18
N THR A 1134 -54.71 79.76 110.78
CA THR A 1134 -53.28 79.57 110.47
C THR A 1134 -53.00 78.09 110.30
N LEU A 1135 -52.42 77.67 109.17
CA LEU A 1135 -51.95 76.29 109.00
C LEU A 1135 -50.62 76.10 109.72
N LEU A 1136 -50.51 75.09 110.57
CA LEU A 1136 -49.26 74.68 111.19
C LEU A 1136 -48.57 73.57 110.38
N PRO A 1137 -47.24 73.39 110.50
CA PRO A 1137 -46.48 72.38 109.73
C PRO A 1137 -46.88 70.92 109.95
N ASN A 1138 -47.78 70.65 110.89
CA ASN A 1138 -48.25 69.31 111.21
C ASN A 1138 -49.70 69.08 110.73
N GLY A 1139 -50.21 69.90 109.80
CA GLY A 1139 -51.59 69.80 109.29
C GLY A 1139 -52.66 70.34 110.24
N THR A 1140 -52.26 70.89 111.39
CA THR A 1140 -53.21 71.48 112.34
C THR A 1140 -53.56 72.92 111.96
N LEU A 1141 -54.85 73.24 111.90
CA LEU A 1141 -55.35 74.59 111.75
C LEU A 1141 -55.59 75.25 113.10
N ASP A 1142 -54.94 76.39 113.31
CA ASP A 1142 -55.13 77.29 114.44
C ASP A 1142 -56.26 78.27 114.11
N ILE A 1143 -57.44 78.04 114.68
CA ILE A 1143 -58.67 78.80 114.40
C ILE A 1143 -59.05 79.65 115.61
N THR A 1144 -59.11 80.97 115.45
CA THR A 1144 -59.64 81.89 116.47
C THR A 1144 -60.90 82.57 115.95
N PRO A 1145 -62.10 82.21 116.45
CA PRO A 1145 -63.34 82.83 115.99
C PRO A 1145 -63.39 84.34 116.25
N GLY A 1146 -63.88 85.10 115.27
CA GLY A 1146 -64.07 86.54 115.37
C GLY A 1146 -65.02 86.95 116.50
N THR A 1147 -64.91 88.20 116.99
CA THR A 1147 -65.80 88.69 118.05
C THR A 1147 -67.27 88.69 117.60
N GLY A 1148 -68.11 87.89 118.26
CA GLY A 1148 -69.53 87.77 117.96
C GLY A 1148 -69.90 86.59 117.06
N VAL A 1149 -68.91 85.81 116.60
CA VAL A 1149 -69.10 84.58 115.82
C VAL A 1149 -69.61 83.46 116.73
N THR A 1150 -70.63 82.72 116.28
CA THR A 1150 -71.22 81.59 117.03
C THR A 1150 -70.74 80.23 116.52
N SER A 1151 -70.21 80.15 115.30
CA SER A 1151 -69.60 78.96 114.70
C SER A 1151 -68.73 79.36 113.49
N VAL A 1152 -67.69 78.57 113.20
CA VAL A 1152 -66.85 78.62 112.00
C VAL A 1152 -67.02 77.30 111.27
N ASP A 1153 -67.27 77.32 109.97
CA ASP A 1153 -67.54 76.14 109.13
C ASP A 1153 -66.75 76.33 107.83
N LEU A 1154 -65.70 75.58 107.54
CA LEU A 1154 -64.83 75.83 106.38
C LEU A 1154 -64.40 74.52 105.72
N ASP A 1155 -64.29 74.52 104.39
CA ASP A 1155 -63.76 73.38 103.64
C ASP A 1155 -62.24 73.53 103.42
N TYR A 1156 -61.54 72.41 103.23
CA TYR A 1156 -60.11 72.34 102.91
C TYR A 1156 -59.81 71.31 101.81
N THR A 1157 -58.76 71.54 101.02
CA THR A 1157 -58.30 70.59 99.98
C THR A 1157 -57.12 69.77 100.48
N LEU A 1158 -57.22 68.46 100.32
CA LEU A 1158 -56.23 67.44 100.67
C LEU A 1158 -55.55 66.94 99.38
N GLU A 1159 -54.23 66.90 99.33
CA GLU A 1159 -53.43 66.46 98.18
C GLU A 1159 -52.40 65.39 98.61
N ASP A 1160 -52.21 64.34 97.80
CA ASP A 1160 -51.24 63.24 98.01
C ASP A 1160 -49.88 63.45 97.31
N GLU A 1161 -48.98 62.44 97.35
CA GLU A 1161 -47.68 62.49 96.67
C GLU A 1161 -47.74 62.50 95.14
N ASP A 1162 -48.82 61.97 94.55
CA ASP A 1162 -49.02 61.86 93.10
C ASP A 1162 -49.73 63.10 92.53
N GLY A 1163 -50.12 64.05 93.40
CA GLY A 1163 -50.78 65.30 93.05
C GLY A 1163 -52.28 65.13 92.78
N LEU A 1164 -52.87 64.03 93.23
CA LEU A 1164 -54.31 63.81 93.22
C LEU A 1164 -54.92 64.41 94.50
N THR A 1165 -56.15 64.90 94.40
CA THR A 1165 -56.76 65.73 95.46
C THR A 1165 -58.16 65.28 95.84
N ASP A 1166 -58.53 65.46 97.11
CA ASP A 1166 -59.88 65.36 97.67
C ASP A 1166 -60.21 66.57 98.57
N THR A 1167 -61.44 66.71 99.06
CA THR A 1167 -61.89 67.88 99.86
C THR A 1167 -62.57 67.44 101.16
N GLY A 1168 -62.14 68.00 102.31
CA GLY A 1168 -62.74 67.78 103.64
C GLY A 1168 -63.32 69.07 104.26
N ASN A 1169 -64.04 68.97 105.38
CA ASN A 1169 -64.69 70.08 106.08
C ASN A 1169 -64.32 70.18 107.57
N ILE A 1170 -64.25 71.41 108.10
CA ILE A 1170 -63.97 71.72 109.51
C ILE A 1170 -65.07 72.60 110.11
N LEU A 1171 -65.73 72.10 111.16
CA LEU A 1171 -66.78 72.81 111.89
C LEU A 1171 -66.42 73.09 113.35
N VAL A 1172 -66.21 74.36 113.70
CA VAL A 1172 -65.95 74.84 115.07
C VAL A 1172 -67.18 75.55 115.65
N THR A 1173 -67.73 75.07 116.76
CA THR A 1173 -68.85 75.72 117.48
C THR A 1173 -68.36 76.61 118.62
N VAL A 1174 -68.93 77.82 118.81
CA VAL A 1174 -68.51 78.79 119.84
C VAL A 1174 -69.54 78.90 120.98
N ASN A 1175 -69.14 78.54 122.20
CA ASN A 1175 -69.99 78.57 123.40
C ASN A 1175 -70.47 80.00 123.74
N GLN A 1176 -71.69 80.13 124.25
CA GLN A 1176 -72.25 81.43 124.69
C GLN A 1176 -72.31 81.50 126.23
N PRO A 1177 -71.95 82.64 126.86
CA PRO A 1177 -72.03 82.78 128.31
C PRO A 1177 -73.50 82.71 128.81
N PRO A 1178 -73.77 82.23 130.04
CA PRO A 1178 -75.13 82.14 130.57
C PRO A 1178 -75.78 83.53 130.69
N VAL A 1179 -76.98 83.71 130.12
CA VAL A 1179 -77.82 84.90 130.32
C VAL A 1179 -78.47 84.80 131.71
N ALA A 1180 -78.31 85.83 132.55
CA ALA A 1180 -78.86 85.87 133.92
C ALA A 1180 -80.38 86.10 133.96
#